data_AF-A0A640WJL1-F1
#
_entry.id   AF-A0A640WJL1-F1
#
_cell.length_a   1.000
_cell.length_b   1.000
_cell.length_c   1.000
_cell.angle_alpha   90.00
_cell.angle_beta   90.00
_cell.angle_gamma   90.00
#
_symmetry.space_group_name_H-M   'P 1'
#
loop_
_entity.id
_entity.type
_entity.pdbx_description
1 polymer ?
#
loop_
_entity_poly.entity_id
_entity_poly.type
_entity_poly.pdbx_seq_one_letter_code
_entity_poly.pdbx_strand_id
1 'polypeptide(L)'
;MAEVMQYSFVAGELSPLLYGRVDLAKYPSALKKCRNFLVLPQGAAVNRPGSRFIVETKNSGQVRLIPFSFNVSQTYVLEMGFNYCRIVTNGAQLLDGGSPVEFATPYGIQDLNEITFVQSADILTLCHPDHAPRQIRREGAMSWSLSELSLSNDCFQDPNTNQAARMWVTAPTGTVTVKTNFDAFTIDMIGHQIRIDQIDNGDINAWTSFCEVDVGQLLTSDINTYEVIHKQDGALTGNIQPTFTYGTGWDGPNRFNPAYGEVVGVQLEYLHSGYGIALITGITDSRTATATVISRFPETVVDAGSGNTRTWEHTVEPTSGGGQGSQSNFSISGADSADPERFSVQVRQWDDDAGDYVSTVLGTSEYTISGSTLTTSSPVLTGAQSDGSGGTIQVDTFVTITQRVITGTSYKWYLPAWTDGQGYPRAVSYFQERFVFGGSDTFPDRVWMTESGIYNSFLVSNPSIDSDAIALRIAARQVNVIRHILPLNGLIAMTSGSEFLIGSENEALTPSSVFAKAQSYRGCGTPAPIVVGTVGIYIQGDQSKVRSLAYSFESDVYTGDDLTVLAEHLFDGRRVVSWDYSQSPYSMVWAVLDDGRLLSMTFMPEQQVIAWAQHDTDGTYESVCCVREGTIDVAYVSVRRTVEGQTKRYIERIGDRRFDDIRDAFFVDSGLTYDGRKSTRIDVDPGEDPDWSAGSYVAIRADRDMFDESMVGRYIRITGHDGQFAQLEIYNYLDPTLVYTHAVRVVPESCRVTYSYDWEIQAKTLSGLEHLEGKTVSVLADGNAVGSYIVEDGSVTLHNYYGVVHVGLPITAQIETLPFNSAQQMIRTKRKQITKVSLLVKDSRGIETGRSYSDLTYYQTEFAQHKERARLDGWANPITPITGKIDVNLAGSWDDDGTVVVQQKEPLPATILAIIPEVSVGG
;
A
#
# COMPACT_ATOMS: atom_id res chain seq x y z
N MET A 1 45.26 -27.28 25.55
CA MET A 1 44.09 -26.38 25.50
C MET A 1 44.27 -25.49 24.29
N ALA A 2 43.21 -25.32 23.50
CA ALA A 2 43.20 -24.41 22.35
C ALA A 2 42.11 -23.36 22.59
N GLU A 3 42.46 -22.09 22.41
CA GLU A 3 41.47 -21.02 22.34
C GLU A 3 40.87 -21.02 20.94
N VAL A 4 39.54 -21.16 20.85
CA VAL A 4 38.82 -21.08 19.58
C VAL A 4 38.02 -19.79 19.61
N MET A 5 38.32 -18.85 18.73
CA MET A 5 37.69 -17.53 18.70
C MET A 5 36.66 -17.44 17.59
N GLN A 6 35.41 -17.15 17.94
CA GLN A 6 34.36 -16.70 17.02
C GLN A 6 34.28 -15.16 17.07
N TYR A 7 34.79 -14.50 16.04
CA TYR A 7 34.96 -13.04 15.97
C TYR A 7 33.88 -12.31 15.17
N SER A 8 32.87 -13.03 14.65
CA SER A 8 31.82 -12.46 13.81
C SER A 8 30.56 -13.32 13.82
N PHE A 9 29.41 -12.67 13.65
CA PHE A 9 28.07 -13.29 13.60
C PHE A 9 27.32 -13.00 12.29
N VAL A 10 27.99 -12.47 11.24
CA VAL A 10 27.38 -11.96 9.99
C VAL A 10 26.61 -12.98 9.15
N ALA A 11 26.68 -14.28 9.47
CA ALA A 11 25.87 -15.30 8.81
C ALA A 11 24.52 -15.52 9.51
N GLY A 12 24.30 -14.93 10.70
CA GLY A 12 23.05 -15.06 11.46
C GLY A 12 22.79 -16.50 11.92
N GLU A 13 21.51 -16.80 12.13
CA GLU A 13 21.05 -18.14 12.50
C GLU A 13 21.08 -19.11 11.30
N LEU A 14 21.64 -20.29 11.51
CA LEU A 14 21.85 -21.32 10.48
C LEU A 14 20.84 -22.47 10.62
N SER A 15 20.38 -22.99 9.47
CA SER A 15 19.52 -24.17 9.39
C SER A 15 20.14 -25.39 10.07
N PRO A 16 19.35 -26.18 10.84
CA PRO A 16 19.78 -27.46 11.37
C PRO A 16 20.33 -28.44 10.32
N LEU A 17 19.85 -28.37 9.07
CA LEU A 17 20.36 -29.21 7.99
C LEU A 17 21.81 -28.87 7.59
N LEU A 18 22.28 -27.67 7.95
CA LEU A 18 23.62 -27.17 7.64
C LEU A 18 24.60 -27.31 8.81
N TYR A 19 24.18 -27.80 9.99
CA TYR A 19 25.10 -28.03 11.12
C TYR A 19 26.23 -29.02 10.78
N GLY A 20 26.05 -29.84 9.75
CA GLY A 20 27.09 -30.74 9.25
C GLY A 20 28.13 -30.09 8.35
N ARG A 21 27.83 -28.92 7.78
CA ARG A 21 28.56 -28.28 6.69
C ARG A 21 29.65 -27.34 7.17
N VAL A 22 30.58 -27.88 7.96
CA VAL A 22 31.77 -27.16 8.46
C VAL A 22 32.68 -26.64 7.34
N ASP A 23 32.51 -27.12 6.12
CA ASP A 23 33.18 -26.67 4.90
C ASP A 23 32.65 -25.34 4.36
N LEU A 24 31.44 -24.91 4.76
CA LEU A 24 30.87 -23.63 4.33
C LEU A 24 31.68 -22.48 4.92
N ALA A 25 32.09 -21.54 4.06
CA ALA A 25 32.82 -20.34 4.47
C ALA A 25 32.07 -19.51 5.54
N LYS A 26 30.73 -19.57 5.55
CA LYS A 26 29.87 -18.88 6.52
C LYS A 26 29.70 -19.63 7.86
N TYR A 27 30.09 -20.90 7.96
CA TYR A 27 29.92 -21.70 9.19
C TYR A 27 30.59 -21.07 10.42
N PRO A 28 31.85 -20.57 10.35
CA PRO A 28 32.52 -19.99 11.53
C PRO A 28 31.88 -18.69 12.04
N SER A 29 31.10 -17.99 11.20
CA SER A 29 30.40 -16.75 11.56
C SER A 29 28.90 -16.94 11.75
N ALA A 30 28.44 -18.19 11.77
CA ALA A 30 27.05 -18.55 11.95
C ALA A 30 26.73 -18.93 13.40
N LEU A 31 25.45 -18.82 13.73
CA LEU A 31 24.89 -19.17 15.02
C LEU A 31 23.91 -20.32 14.87
N LYS A 32 23.88 -21.20 15.86
CA LYS A 32 22.86 -22.23 15.98
C LYS A 32 21.51 -21.63 16.39
N LYS A 33 21.54 -20.58 17.21
CA LYS A 33 20.38 -19.79 17.64
C LYS A 33 20.78 -18.32 17.78
N CYS A 34 19.95 -17.40 17.26
CA CYS A 34 20.10 -15.95 17.41
C CYS A 34 18.73 -15.35 17.75
N ARG A 35 18.35 -15.40 19.03
CA ARG A 35 17.00 -15.04 19.51
C ARG A 35 17.02 -13.72 20.28
N ASN A 36 16.17 -12.76 19.91
CA ASN A 36 16.12 -11.40 20.45
C ASN A 36 17.48 -10.67 20.37
N PHE A 37 18.32 -11.06 19.42
CA PHE A 37 19.59 -10.43 19.08
C PHE A 37 19.52 -9.91 17.64
N LEU A 38 20.12 -8.76 17.41
CA LEU A 38 20.36 -8.18 16.10
C LEU A 38 21.82 -8.39 15.74
N VAL A 39 22.09 -8.84 14.52
CA VAL A 39 23.45 -8.94 13.99
C VAL A 39 23.78 -7.64 13.28
N LEU A 40 24.82 -6.95 13.73
CA LEU A 40 25.26 -5.71 13.10
C LEU A 40 26.11 -6.00 11.86
N PRO A 41 26.15 -5.08 10.88
CA PRO A 41 27.01 -5.21 9.70
C PRO A 41 28.49 -5.45 10.02
N GLN A 42 28.98 -4.85 11.12
CA GLN A 42 30.36 -5.02 11.59
C GLN A 42 30.63 -6.42 12.18
N GLY A 43 29.59 -7.23 12.37
CA GLY A 43 29.68 -8.61 12.82
C GLY A 43 29.44 -8.85 14.31
N ALA A 44 29.13 -7.81 15.09
CA ALA A 44 28.72 -7.94 16.49
C ALA A 44 27.26 -8.38 16.61
N ALA A 45 26.90 -9.06 17.70
CA ALA A 45 25.52 -9.38 18.05
C ALA A 45 25.08 -8.52 19.24
N VAL A 46 24.01 -7.74 19.08
CA VAL A 46 23.46 -6.87 20.13
C VAL A 46 22.05 -7.32 20.50
N ASN A 47 21.67 -7.37 21.78
CA ASN A 47 20.27 -7.65 22.09
C ASN A 47 19.38 -6.56 21.48
N ARG A 48 18.21 -6.96 20.97
CA ARG A 48 17.31 -6.02 20.32
C ARG A 48 16.87 -4.93 21.30
N PRO A 49 16.65 -3.70 20.84
CA PRO A 49 16.01 -2.67 21.66
C PRO A 49 14.59 -3.12 22.05
N GLY A 50 14.11 -2.60 23.17
CA GLY A 50 12.73 -2.79 23.61
C GLY A 50 11.72 -2.08 22.71
N SER A 51 10.46 -2.50 22.82
CA SER A 51 9.33 -1.86 22.14
C SER A 51 8.55 -0.95 23.11
N ARG A 52 8.33 0.30 22.72
CA ARG A 52 7.53 1.27 23.48
C ARG A 52 6.07 1.11 23.11
N PHE A 53 5.20 1.07 24.12
CA PHE A 53 3.76 1.15 23.90
C PHE A 53 3.38 2.53 23.35
N ILE A 54 2.55 2.56 22.31
CA ILE A 54 2.08 3.81 21.68
C ILE A 54 0.60 4.02 21.92
N VAL A 55 -0.22 3.07 21.46
CA VAL A 55 -1.68 3.15 21.58
C VAL A 55 -2.32 1.78 21.37
N GLU A 56 -3.49 1.55 21.98
CA GLU A 56 -4.38 0.45 21.59
C GLU A 56 -5.05 0.78 20.25
N THR A 57 -5.03 -0.18 19.33
CA THR A 57 -5.76 -0.06 18.06
C THR A 57 -7.25 0.16 18.32
N LYS A 58 -7.98 0.82 17.40
CA LYS A 58 -9.41 1.10 17.62
C LYS A 58 -10.18 -0.20 17.90
N ASN A 59 -10.81 -0.28 19.07
CA ASN A 59 -11.56 -1.44 19.56
C ASN A 59 -10.75 -2.75 19.60
N SER A 60 -9.41 -2.69 19.69
CA SER A 60 -8.53 -3.86 19.56
C SER A 60 -8.71 -4.65 18.25
N GLY A 61 -9.15 -3.97 17.19
CA GLY A 61 -9.33 -4.52 15.86
C GLY A 61 -8.00 -4.80 15.15
N GLN A 62 -8.01 -5.75 14.21
CA GLN A 62 -6.85 -6.00 13.35
C GLN A 62 -6.56 -4.79 12.46
N VAL A 63 -5.27 -4.47 12.29
CA VAL A 63 -4.82 -3.33 11.48
C VAL A 63 -3.66 -3.72 10.58
N ARG A 64 -3.48 -2.98 9.48
CA ARG A 64 -2.24 -2.95 8.69
C ARG A 64 -1.59 -1.59 8.88
N LEU A 65 -0.30 -1.60 9.16
CA LEU A 65 0.50 -0.38 9.26
C LEU A 65 1.08 -0.06 7.88
N ILE A 66 0.91 1.17 7.41
CA ILE A 66 1.44 1.65 6.12
C ILE A 66 2.34 2.88 6.37
N PRO A 67 3.57 2.93 5.83
CA PRO A 67 4.43 4.09 5.96
C PRO A 67 3.95 5.24 5.07
N PHE A 68 4.05 6.47 5.59
CA PHE A 68 3.83 7.69 4.83
C PHE A 68 4.96 8.68 5.12
N SER A 69 5.69 9.13 4.10
CA SER A 69 6.81 10.06 4.25
C SER A 69 6.64 11.28 3.35
N PHE A 70 6.15 12.40 3.90
CA PHE A 70 6.09 13.64 3.14
C PHE A 70 7.50 14.12 2.77
N ASN A 71 8.42 14.03 3.73
CA ASN A 71 9.85 14.24 3.55
C ASN A 71 10.64 13.51 4.64
N VAL A 72 11.97 13.69 4.65
CA VAL A 72 12.88 13.05 5.61
C VAL A 72 12.66 13.43 7.08
N SER A 73 11.91 14.50 7.36
CA SER A 73 11.65 15.01 8.72
C SER A 73 10.20 14.84 9.16
N GLN A 74 9.27 14.63 8.23
CA GLN A 74 7.84 14.49 8.50
C GLN A 74 7.36 13.15 7.94
N THR A 75 7.36 12.16 8.81
CA THR A 75 6.88 10.81 8.51
C THR A 75 5.78 10.39 9.47
N TYR A 76 4.87 9.57 8.97
CA TYR A 76 3.69 9.12 9.66
C TYR A 76 3.50 7.61 9.42
N VAL A 77 2.91 6.93 10.39
CA VAL A 77 2.40 5.58 10.24
C VAL A 77 0.88 5.68 10.13
N LEU A 78 0.34 5.13 9.06
CA LEU A 78 -1.10 5.01 8.85
C LEU A 78 -1.56 3.69 9.46
N GLU A 79 -2.39 3.77 10.51
CA GLU A 79 -3.10 2.64 11.11
C GLU A 79 -4.37 2.38 10.29
N MET A 80 -4.28 1.51 9.29
CA MET A 80 -5.43 1.10 8.47
C MET A 80 -6.17 -0.04 9.18
N GLY A 81 -7.38 0.24 9.67
CA GLY A 81 -8.26 -0.74 10.30
C GLY A 81 -9.59 -0.88 9.57
N PHE A 82 -10.54 -1.61 10.18
CA PHE A 82 -11.87 -1.83 9.60
C PHE A 82 -12.63 -0.51 9.38
N ASN A 83 -12.72 -0.06 8.13
CA ASN A 83 -13.37 1.17 7.69
C ASN A 83 -12.83 2.49 8.29
N TYR A 84 -11.59 2.50 8.79
CA TYR A 84 -10.95 3.73 9.27
C TYR A 84 -9.44 3.75 9.01
N CYS A 85 -8.87 4.95 9.04
CA CYS A 85 -7.44 5.18 9.12
C CYS A 85 -7.14 6.16 10.26
N ARG A 86 -6.15 5.84 11.11
CA ARG A 86 -5.62 6.73 12.15
C ARG A 86 -4.16 7.06 11.89
N ILE A 87 -3.71 8.20 12.42
CA ILE A 87 -2.36 8.70 12.19
C ILE A 87 -1.49 8.56 13.45
N VAL A 88 -0.31 7.98 13.30
CA VAL A 88 0.72 7.88 14.34
C VAL A 88 2.00 8.56 13.83
N THR A 89 2.71 9.30 14.68
CA THR A 89 3.95 10.01 14.32
C THR A 89 4.81 10.24 15.56
N ASN A 90 6.14 10.21 15.42
CA ASN A 90 7.09 10.57 16.47
C ASN A 90 6.83 9.85 17.81
N GLY A 91 6.56 8.55 17.76
CA GLY A 91 6.26 7.75 18.94
C GLY A 91 4.93 8.04 19.65
N ALA A 92 3.97 8.71 19.02
CA ALA A 92 2.66 8.99 19.61
C ALA A 92 1.51 8.93 18.58
N GLN A 93 0.29 8.64 19.04
CA GLN A 93 -0.90 8.86 18.23
C GLN A 93 -1.10 10.37 18.01
N LEU A 94 -1.43 10.76 16.78
CA LEU A 94 -1.71 12.14 16.45
C LEU A 94 -3.09 12.55 17.00
N LEU A 95 -3.13 13.58 17.84
CA LEU A 95 -4.35 14.08 18.47
C LEU A 95 -4.64 15.52 18.04
N ASP A 96 -5.90 15.82 17.74
CA ASP A 96 -6.43 17.17 17.58
C ASP A 96 -7.44 17.45 18.70
N GLY A 97 -7.15 18.45 19.54
CA GLY A 97 -7.98 18.75 20.72
C GLY A 97 -8.16 17.58 21.70
N GLY A 98 -7.22 16.61 21.71
CA GLY A 98 -7.30 15.38 22.51
C GLY A 98 -8.04 14.21 21.85
N SER A 99 -8.60 14.39 20.65
CA SER A 99 -9.22 13.31 19.87
C SER A 99 -8.27 12.78 18.80
N PRO A 100 -8.22 11.46 18.54
CA PRO A 100 -7.39 10.91 17.47
C PRO A 100 -7.73 11.50 16.10
N VAL A 101 -6.71 11.92 15.35
CA VAL A 101 -6.89 12.28 13.93
C VAL A 101 -7.21 11.00 13.16
N GLU A 102 -8.44 10.92 12.65
CA GLU A 102 -8.94 9.76 11.91
C GLU A 102 -9.85 10.16 10.75
N PHE A 103 -9.91 9.32 9.72
CA PHE A 103 -10.85 9.44 8.61
C PHE A 103 -11.39 8.06 8.21
N ALA A 104 -12.57 8.04 7.58
CA ALA A 104 -13.23 6.81 7.14
C ALA A 104 -12.55 6.24 5.89
N THR A 105 -12.54 4.91 5.79
CA THR A 105 -12.07 4.17 4.61
C THR A 105 -13.12 3.13 4.22
N PRO A 106 -13.15 2.65 2.97
CA PRO A 106 -14.08 1.59 2.54
C PRO A 106 -13.55 0.17 2.81
N TYR A 107 -12.31 0.05 3.32
CA TYR A 107 -11.60 -1.22 3.37
C TYR A 107 -12.00 -2.06 4.59
N GLY A 108 -12.47 -3.28 4.32
CA GLY A 108 -12.70 -4.32 5.31
C GLY A 108 -11.40 -4.98 5.78
N ILE A 109 -11.49 -5.83 6.82
CA ILE A 109 -10.30 -6.52 7.39
C ILE A 109 -9.63 -7.43 6.36
N GLN A 110 -10.43 -8.11 5.52
CA GLN A 110 -9.91 -8.98 4.47
C GLN A 110 -9.17 -8.23 3.36
N ASP A 111 -9.54 -6.96 3.13
CA ASP A 111 -8.96 -6.13 2.07
C ASP A 111 -7.57 -5.62 2.47
N LEU A 112 -7.36 -5.39 3.78
CA LEU A 112 -6.18 -4.68 4.30
C LEU A 112 -4.86 -5.25 3.79
N ASN A 113 -4.70 -6.57 3.71
CA ASN A 113 -3.45 -7.21 3.28
C ASN A 113 -3.25 -7.22 1.76
N GLU A 114 -4.31 -6.99 0.98
CA GLU A 114 -4.25 -6.95 -0.49
C GLU A 114 -4.02 -5.55 -1.04
N ILE A 115 -4.17 -4.51 -0.21
CA ILE A 115 -3.87 -3.13 -0.60
C ILE A 115 -2.41 -3.02 -1.07
N THR A 116 -2.21 -2.54 -2.28
CA THR A 116 -0.91 -2.04 -2.75
C THR A 116 -0.94 -0.53 -2.79
N PHE A 117 0.24 0.08 -2.72
CA PHE A 117 0.33 1.53 -2.65
C PHE A 117 1.62 2.05 -3.25
N VAL A 118 1.56 3.30 -3.70
CA VAL A 118 2.73 4.10 -4.04
C VAL A 118 2.50 5.53 -3.58
N GLN A 119 3.57 6.17 -3.10
CA GLN A 119 3.51 7.53 -2.60
C GLN A 119 4.28 8.48 -3.51
N SER A 120 3.73 9.68 -3.70
CA SER A 120 4.44 10.82 -4.27
C SER A 120 4.09 12.07 -3.47
N ALA A 121 5.09 12.64 -2.77
CA ALA A 121 4.92 13.78 -1.87
C ALA A 121 3.73 13.60 -0.90
N ASP A 122 2.74 14.48 -0.95
CA ASP A 122 1.57 14.48 -0.04
C ASP A 122 0.49 13.44 -0.41
N ILE A 123 0.67 12.67 -1.47
CA ILE A 123 -0.36 11.77 -2.00
C ILE A 123 0.13 10.32 -1.93
N LEU A 124 -0.61 9.49 -1.18
CA LEU A 124 -0.49 8.04 -1.19
C LEU A 124 -1.63 7.46 -2.01
N THR A 125 -1.32 6.84 -3.14
CA THR A 125 -2.34 6.15 -3.96
C THR A 125 -2.42 4.69 -3.55
N LEU A 126 -3.63 4.22 -3.31
CA LEU A 126 -3.99 2.86 -2.91
C LEU A 126 -4.69 2.15 -4.08
N CYS A 127 -4.39 0.87 -4.26
CA CYS A 127 -5.02 0.00 -5.24
C CYS A 127 -5.45 -1.32 -4.59
N HIS A 128 -6.61 -1.82 -5.00
CA HIS A 128 -7.21 -3.07 -4.53
C HIS A 128 -8.15 -3.60 -5.63
N PRO A 129 -8.24 -4.91 -5.89
CA PRO A 129 -9.11 -5.48 -6.94
C PRO A 129 -10.59 -5.10 -6.80
N ASP A 130 -11.13 -5.13 -5.58
CA ASP A 130 -12.55 -4.89 -5.32
C ASP A 130 -12.90 -3.41 -5.06
N HIS A 131 -11.93 -2.49 -5.07
CA HIS A 131 -12.17 -1.07 -4.78
C HIS A 131 -11.48 -0.18 -5.81
N ALA A 132 -12.21 0.84 -6.29
CA ALA A 132 -11.63 1.85 -7.16
C ALA A 132 -10.34 2.44 -6.56
N PRO A 133 -9.31 2.74 -7.37
CA PRO A 133 -8.09 3.38 -6.87
C PRO A 133 -8.40 4.65 -6.10
N ARG A 134 -7.77 4.82 -4.93
CA ARG A 134 -8.03 5.95 -4.02
C ARG A 134 -6.74 6.63 -3.61
N GLN A 135 -6.85 7.90 -3.24
CA GLN A 135 -5.74 8.74 -2.83
C GLN A 135 -5.97 9.24 -1.41
N ILE A 136 -5.05 8.88 -0.51
CA ILE A 136 -4.92 9.54 0.78
C ILE A 136 -4.07 10.80 0.56
N ARG A 137 -4.63 11.96 0.88
CA ARG A 137 -3.97 13.26 0.76
C ARG A 137 -3.72 13.85 2.12
N ARG A 138 -2.48 14.29 2.34
CA ARG A 138 -2.12 15.12 3.49
C ARG A 138 -2.29 16.59 3.13
N GLU A 139 -3.41 17.18 3.53
CA GLU A 139 -3.69 18.61 3.31
C GLU A 139 -2.96 19.50 4.34
N GLY A 140 -2.53 18.90 5.46
CA GLY A 140 -1.71 19.55 6.48
C GLY A 140 -1.27 18.57 7.56
N ALA A 141 -0.57 19.05 8.59
CA ALA A 141 -0.07 18.18 9.66
C ALA A 141 -1.20 17.43 10.40
N MET A 142 -2.37 18.05 10.55
CA MET A 142 -3.55 17.51 11.23
C MET A 142 -4.72 17.22 10.28
N SER A 143 -4.58 17.47 8.98
CA SER A 143 -5.69 17.41 8.01
C SER A 143 -5.37 16.40 6.93
N TRP A 144 -6.22 15.39 6.84
CA TRP A 144 -6.08 14.24 5.96
C TRP A 144 -7.41 13.95 5.28
N SER A 145 -7.37 13.54 4.01
CA SER A 145 -8.56 13.15 3.26
C SER A 145 -8.32 11.90 2.43
N LEU A 146 -9.39 11.18 2.14
CA LEU A 146 -9.41 10.05 1.20
C LEU A 146 -10.40 10.37 0.08
N SER A 147 -9.94 10.31 -1.16
CA SER A 147 -10.79 10.46 -2.34
C SER A 147 -10.54 9.34 -3.35
N GLU A 148 -11.49 9.04 -4.22
CA GLU A 148 -11.22 8.22 -5.41
C GLU A 148 -10.28 8.96 -6.37
N LEU A 149 -9.51 8.21 -7.15
CA LEU A 149 -8.68 8.75 -8.22
C LEU A 149 -9.59 9.27 -9.33
N SER A 150 -9.60 10.58 -9.54
CA SER A 150 -10.37 11.20 -10.63
C SER A 150 -9.58 11.15 -11.94
N LEU A 151 -10.13 10.49 -12.94
CA LEU A 151 -9.55 10.41 -14.28
C LEU A 151 -10.19 11.46 -15.21
N SER A 152 -9.37 12.16 -16.00
CA SER A 152 -9.86 12.99 -17.12
C SER A 152 -10.33 12.11 -18.28
N ASN A 153 -9.68 10.98 -18.49
CA ASN A 153 -10.03 9.96 -19.47
C ASN A 153 -9.89 8.58 -18.84
N ASP A 154 -10.95 7.78 -18.95
CA ASP A 154 -10.98 6.43 -18.38
C ASP A 154 -10.01 5.51 -19.09
N CYS A 155 -9.56 4.50 -18.34
CA CYS A 155 -8.88 3.37 -18.94
C CYS A 155 -9.88 2.52 -19.72
N PHE A 156 -9.66 2.36 -21.02
CA PHE A 156 -10.51 1.56 -21.90
C PHE A 156 -10.02 0.11 -22.04
N GLN A 157 -10.95 -0.78 -22.38
CA GLN A 157 -10.65 -2.15 -22.83
C GLN A 157 -10.06 -2.13 -24.25
N ASP A 158 -9.62 -3.30 -24.73
CA ASP A 158 -9.25 -3.46 -26.14
C ASP A 158 -10.45 -3.13 -27.05
N PRO A 159 -10.22 -2.60 -28.26
CA PRO A 159 -11.30 -2.28 -29.19
C PRO A 159 -12.14 -3.53 -29.50
N ASN A 160 -13.46 -3.34 -29.60
CA ASN A 160 -14.31 -4.40 -30.12
C ASN A 160 -13.92 -4.77 -31.56
N THR A 161 -13.77 -6.07 -31.79
CA THR A 161 -13.45 -6.64 -33.10
C THR A 161 -14.66 -7.32 -33.75
N ASN A 162 -15.75 -7.54 -33.01
CA ASN A 162 -16.97 -8.14 -33.53
C ASN A 162 -17.76 -7.11 -34.34
N GLN A 163 -17.71 -7.23 -35.67
CA GLN A 163 -18.43 -6.32 -36.56
C GLN A 163 -19.97 -6.43 -36.44
N ALA A 164 -20.54 -7.48 -35.86
CA ALA A 164 -21.99 -7.54 -35.65
C ALA A 164 -22.46 -6.69 -34.46
N ALA A 165 -21.58 -6.41 -33.49
CA ALA A 165 -21.88 -5.64 -32.29
C ALA A 165 -21.72 -4.14 -32.58
N ARG A 166 -22.85 -3.46 -32.81
CA ARG A 166 -22.93 -2.05 -33.23
C ARG A 166 -23.36 -1.15 -32.07
N MET A 167 -22.75 0.02 -32.00
CA MET A 167 -23.10 1.12 -31.09
C MET A 167 -23.24 2.44 -31.84
N TRP A 168 -24.08 3.34 -31.32
CA TRP A 168 -24.28 4.69 -31.85
C TRP A 168 -24.83 5.64 -30.80
N VAL A 169 -24.84 6.94 -31.10
CA VAL A 169 -25.38 8.00 -30.22
C VAL A 169 -26.48 8.79 -30.92
N THR A 170 -27.33 9.49 -30.17
CA THR A 170 -28.44 10.27 -30.75
C THR A 170 -28.07 11.67 -31.23
N ALA A 171 -26.93 12.23 -30.81
CA ALA A 171 -26.45 13.54 -31.26
C ALA A 171 -24.91 13.62 -31.12
N PRO A 172 -24.23 14.54 -31.82
CA PRO A 172 -22.77 14.65 -31.75
C PRO A 172 -22.25 15.32 -30.47
N THR A 173 -23.08 16.11 -29.78
CA THR A 173 -22.72 16.89 -28.59
C THR A 173 -23.86 16.93 -27.56
N GLY A 174 -23.59 17.45 -26.36
CA GLY A 174 -24.58 17.63 -25.30
C GLY A 174 -24.91 16.33 -24.56
N THR A 175 -26.15 16.19 -24.10
CA THR A 175 -26.65 14.95 -23.50
C THR A 175 -27.21 14.06 -24.61
N VAL A 176 -26.72 12.83 -24.68
CA VAL A 176 -27.03 11.86 -25.73
C VAL A 176 -27.57 10.57 -25.12
N THR A 177 -28.29 9.81 -25.92
CA THR A 177 -28.55 8.40 -25.64
C THR A 177 -27.57 7.56 -26.44
N VAL A 178 -26.78 6.74 -25.76
CA VAL A 178 -25.94 5.70 -26.37
C VAL A 178 -26.81 4.45 -26.54
N LYS A 179 -26.85 3.91 -27.75
CA LYS A 179 -27.66 2.75 -28.11
C LYS A 179 -26.80 1.67 -28.75
N THR A 180 -27.23 0.43 -28.57
CA THR A 180 -26.52 -0.75 -29.06
C THR A 180 -27.51 -1.81 -29.58
N ASN A 181 -27.06 -2.73 -30.43
CA ASN A 181 -27.86 -3.86 -30.90
C ASN A 181 -27.60 -5.17 -30.11
N PHE A 182 -26.90 -5.09 -28.98
CA PHE A 182 -26.50 -6.22 -28.14
C PHE A 182 -26.45 -5.77 -26.68
N ASP A 183 -26.48 -6.69 -25.73
CA ASP A 183 -26.48 -6.35 -24.31
C ASP A 183 -25.07 -5.92 -23.90
N ALA A 184 -24.87 -4.61 -23.70
CA ALA A 184 -23.58 -3.98 -23.43
C ALA A 184 -23.50 -3.31 -22.06
N PHE A 185 -24.62 -2.76 -21.58
CA PHE A 185 -24.61 -1.85 -20.44
C PHE A 185 -25.02 -2.52 -19.14
N THR A 186 -24.25 -2.24 -18.10
CA THR A 186 -24.48 -2.67 -16.73
C THR A 186 -24.42 -1.47 -15.79
N ILE A 187 -25.05 -1.56 -14.61
CA ILE A 187 -25.23 -0.41 -13.71
C ILE A 187 -23.91 0.16 -13.18
N ASP A 188 -22.88 -0.67 -13.08
CA ASP A 188 -21.51 -0.31 -12.69
C ASP A 188 -20.77 0.53 -13.74
N MET A 189 -21.33 0.74 -14.92
CA MET A 189 -20.76 1.65 -15.93
C MET A 189 -21.18 3.11 -15.73
N ILE A 190 -22.10 3.41 -14.79
CA ILE A 190 -22.46 4.81 -14.48
C ILE A 190 -21.24 5.51 -13.86
N GLY A 191 -20.93 6.71 -14.36
CA GLY A 191 -19.74 7.46 -13.95
C GLY A 191 -18.49 7.13 -14.77
N HIS A 192 -18.58 6.18 -15.69
CA HIS A 192 -17.49 5.81 -16.59
C HIS A 192 -17.67 6.32 -18.02
N GLN A 193 -16.57 6.46 -18.74
CA GLN A 193 -16.56 6.93 -20.11
C GLN A 193 -16.71 5.78 -21.11
N ILE A 194 -17.32 6.09 -22.24
CA ILE A 194 -17.35 5.22 -23.43
C ILE A 194 -16.75 5.97 -24.61
N ARG A 195 -16.02 5.25 -25.45
CA ARG A 195 -15.46 5.78 -26.70
C ARG A 195 -16.02 5.03 -27.90
N ILE A 196 -16.39 5.77 -28.94
CA ILE A 196 -16.86 5.23 -30.22
C ILE A 196 -16.10 5.92 -31.35
N ASP A 197 -15.45 5.11 -32.18
CA ASP A 197 -14.65 5.55 -33.32
C ASP A 197 -15.45 5.35 -34.62
N GLN A 198 -15.23 6.22 -35.60
CA GLN A 198 -15.80 6.05 -36.93
C GLN A 198 -15.17 4.86 -37.66
N ILE A 199 -15.97 4.19 -38.49
CA ILE A 199 -15.47 3.10 -39.34
C ILE A 199 -14.66 3.69 -40.51
N ASP A 200 -15.21 4.73 -41.12
CA ASP A 200 -14.71 5.49 -42.26
C ASP A 200 -15.13 6.98 -42.11
N ASN A 201 -14.74 7.81 -43.08
CA ASN A 201 -15.02 9.24 -43.10
C ASN A 201 -16.44 9.58 -43.60
N GLY A 202 -17.28 8.58 -43.89
CA GLY A 202 -18.56 8.77 -44.56
C GLY A 202 -18.43 9.48 -45.91
N ASP A 203 -19.45 10.25 -46.27
CA ASP A 203 -19.49 11.08 -47.49
C ASP A 203 -18.89 12.48 -47.27
N ILE A 204 -17.86 12.60 -46.42
CA ILE A 204 -17.16 13.88 -46.17
C ILE A 204 -15.96 14.00 -47.10
N ASN A 205 -15.93 15.08 -47.90
CA ASN A 205 -14.84 15.34 -48.83
C ASN A 205 -13.51 15.61 -48.11
N ALA A 206 -12.41 15.12 -48.68
CA ALA A 206 -11.07 15.49 -48.23
C ALA A 206 -10.78 16.96 -48.60
N TRP A 207 -10.15 17.68 -47.66
CA TRP A 207 -9.60 19.00 -47.90
C TRP A 207 -8.55 18.89 -49.01
N THR A 208 -8.69 19.74 -50.01
CA THR A 208 -7.73 19.90 -51.10
C THR A 208 -7.55 21.38 -51.35
N SER A 209 -6.37 21.78 -51.82
CA SER A 209 -6.08 23.20 -52.05
C SER A 209 -6.85 23.76 -53.23
N PHE A 210 -7.24 25.03 -53.14
CA PHE A 210 -7.91 25.78 -54.22
C PHE A 210 -9.20 25.13 -54.72
N CYS A 211 -10.04 24.66 -53.80
CA CYS A 211 -11.33 24.05 -54.08
C CYS A 211 -12.48 24.90 -53.51
N GLU A 212 -13.61 24.88 -54.22
CA GLU A 212 -14.83 25.56 -53.79
C GLU A 212 -15.47 24.79 -52.64
N VAL A 213 -15.78 25.50 -51.56
CA VAL A 213 -16.40 24.96 -50.35
C VAL A 213 -17.42 25.94 -49.81
N ASP A 214 -18.45 25.46 -49.11
CA ASP A 214 -19.48 26.31 -48.51
C ASP A 214 -19.35 26.42 -46.99
N VAL A 215 -19.87 27.52 -46.43
CA VAL A 215 -19.95 27.66 -44.97
C VAL A 215 -20.91 26.59 -44.43
N GLY A 216 -20.48 25.87 -43.39
CA GLY A 216 -21.14 24.69 -42.84
C GLY A 216 -20.73 23.37 -43.52
N GLN A 217 -19.93 23.41 -44.58
CA GLN A 217 -19.41 22.19 -45.20
C GLN A 217 -18.35 21.54 -44.31
N LEU A 218 -18.45 20.21 -44.16
CA LEU A 218 -17.44 19.40 -43.49
C LEU A 218 -16.33 19.00 -44.47
N LEU A 219 -15.09 19.04 -43.99
CA LEU A 219 -13.90 18.64 -44.73
C LEU A 219 -13.02 17.73 -43.85
N THR A 220 -12.41 16.72 -44.44
CA THR A 220 -11.41 15.87 -43.75
C THR A 220 -9.99 16.24 -44.13
N SER A 221 -9.09 16.33 -43.17
CA SER A 221 -7.65 16.41 -43.40
C SER A 221 -6.99 15.31 -42.59
N ASP A 222 -6.42 14.34 -43.29
CA ASP A 222 -6.04 13.04 -42.75
C ASP A 222 -7.23 12.38 -42.01
N ILE A 223 -7.19 12.29 -40.69
CA ILE A 223 -8.27 11.73 -39.86
C ILE A 223 -9.12 12.81 -39.17
N ASN A 224 -8.69 14.07 -39.20
CA ASN A 224 -9.37 15.17 -38.55
C ASN A 224 -10.51 15.69 -39.44
N THR A 225 -11.67 15.95 -38.83
CA THR A 225 -12.80 16.59 -39.50
C THR A 225 -12.91 18.04 -39.06
N TYR A 226 -13.13 18.93 -40.01
CA TYR A 226 -13.27 20.37 -39.82
C TYR A 226 -14.59 20.87 -40.42
N GLU A 227 -15.13 21.94 -39.87
CA GLU A 227 -16.25 22.68 -40.44
C GLU A 227 -15.75 24.02 -41.01
N VAL A 228 -16.19 24.37 -42.21
CA VAL A 228 -15.96 25.71 -42.78
C VAL A 228 -16.87 26.71 -42.07
N ILE A 229 -16.32 27.53 -41.19
CA ILE A 229 -17.11 28.50 -40.40
C ILE A 229 -17.17 29.90 -41.05
N HIS A 230 -16.22 30.23 -41.92
CA HIS A 230 -16.16 31.54 -42.55
C HIS A 230 -15.36 31.53 -43.87
N LYS A 231 -15.93 32.12 -44.92
CA LYS A 231 -15.25 32.45 -46.18
C LYS A 231 -15.73 33.81 -46.72
N GLN A 232 -14.93 34.45 -47.58
CA GLN A 232 -15.46 35.50 -48.47
C GLN A 232 -16.31 34.86 -49.59
N ASP A 233 -17.20 35.65 -50.19
CA ASP A 233 -18.02 35.18 -51.30
C ASP A 233 -17.14 34.74 -52.49
N GLY A 234 -17.38 33.54 -53.01
CA GLY A 234 -16.56 32.91 -54.04
C GLY A 234 -15.12 32.57 -53.65
N ALA A 235 -14.77 32.55 -52.35
CA ALA A 235 -13.42 32.16 -51.93
C ALA A 235 -13.19 30.64 -51.98
N LEU A 236 -12.00 30.24 -52.44
CA LEU A 236 -11.52 28.86 -52.44
C LEU A 236 -10.72 28.53 -51.17
N THR A 237 -10.58 27.24 -50.88
CA THR A 237 -9.64 26.75 -49.87
C THR A 237 -8.20 27.20 -50.17
N GLY A 238 -7.42 27.37 -49.11
CA GLY A 238 -6.05 27.85 -49.15
C GLY A 238 -5.01 26.80 -49.54
N ASN A 239 -3.75 27.09 -49.20
CA ASN A 239 -2.59 26.23 -49.48
C ASN A 239 -1.94 25.70 -48.20
N ILE A 240 -2.51 25.99 -47.03
CA ILE A 240 -2.04 25.48 -45.74
C ILE A 240 -3.02 24.38 -45.33
N GLN A 241 -2.59 23.13 -45.43
CA GLN A 241 -3.41 22.00 -44.96
C GLN A 241 -3.72 22.18 -43.47
N PRO A 242 -4.99 22.03 -43.05
CA PRO A 242 -5.33 22.11 -41.63
C PRO A 242 -4.82 20.87 -40.88
N THR A 243 -4.07 21.10 -39.81
CA THR A 243 -3.52 20.04 -38.93
C THR A 243 -3.79 20.30 -37.44
N PHE A 244 -4.39 21.43 -37.09
CA PHE A 244 -4.70 21.79 -35.71
C PHE A 244 -5.82 20.89 -35.16
N THR A 245 -5.73 20.53 -33.88
CA THR A 245 -6.66 19.61 -33.20
C THR A 245 -7.53 20.31 -32.15
N TYR A 246 -7.61 21.64 -32.21
CA TYR A 246 -8.48 22.44 -31.34
C TYR A 246 -8.75 23.82 -31.95
N GLY A 247 -9.92 24.38 -31.66
CA GLY A 247 -10.28 25.75 -32.02
C GLY A 247 -10.42 25.97 -33.52
N THR A 248 -10.06 27.19 -33.97
CA THR A 248 -10.25 27.63 -35.35
C THR A 248 -8.93 28.08 -35.98
N GLY A 249 -8.81 27.90 -37.29
CA GLY A 249 -7.61 28.27 -38.05
C GLY A 249 -7.94 28.62 -39.49
N TRP A 250 -7.17 29.54 -40.07
CA TRP A 250 -7.27 29.87 -41.49
C TRP A 250 -6.34 28.97 -42.31
N ASP A 251 -6.85 28.40 -43.40
CA ASP A 251 -6.05 27.59 -44.33
C ASP A 251 -5.32 28.45 -45.41
N GLY A 252 -5.51 29.76 -45.35
CA GLY A 252 -4.95 30.74 -46.28
C GLY A 252 -5.16 32.19 -45.82
N PRO A 253 -4.69 33.17 -46.60
CA PRO A 253 -4.65 34.58 -46.17
C PRO A 253 -6.00 35.32 -46.25
N ASN A 254 -7.09 34.65 -46.64
CA ASN A 254 -8.42 35.22 -46.84
C ASN A 254 -8.40 36.52 -47.66
N ARG A 255 -7.71 36.48 -48.80
CA ARG A 255 -7.58 37.65 -49.69
C ARG A 255 -7.40 37.21 -51.13
N PHE A 256 -7.67 38.13 -52.05
CA PHE A 256 -7.44 37.93 -53.49
C PHE A 256 -6.02 37.44 -53.76
N ASN A 257 -5.91 36.33 -54.49
CA ASN A 257 -4.65 35.77 -54.94
C ASN A 257 -4.48 36.00 -56.45
N PRO A 258 -3.58 36.91 -56.88
CA PRO A 258 -3.39 37.25 -58.29
C PRO A 258 -2.97 36.06 -59.18
N ALA A 259 -2.40 35.01 -58.60
CA ALA A 259 -1.98 33.81 -59.34
C ALA A 259 -3.16 32.93 -59.78
N TYR A 260 -4.30 33.02 -59.08
CA TYR A 260 -5.47 32.15 -59.29
C TYR A 260 -6.74 32.92 -59.71
N GLY A 261 -6.71 34.27 -59.64
CA GLY A 261 -7.83 35.11 -60.07
C GLY A 261 -9.02 35.14 -59.10
N GLU A 262 -8.88 34.55 -57.92
CA GLU A 262 -9.94 34.41 -56.91
C GLU A 262 -9.42 34.72 -55.50
N VAL A 263 -10.33 34.87 -54.53
CA VAL A 263 -9.99 34.97 -53.10
C VAL A 263 -9.64 33.58 -52.57
N VAL A 264 -8.56 33.49 -51.81
CA VAL A 264 -8.05 32.21 -51.30
C VAL A 264 -7.91 32.28 -49.78
N GLY A 265 -8.45 31.28 -49.10
CA GLY A 265 -8.38 31.10 -47.65
C GLY A 265 -9.76 31.08 -47.02
N VAL A 266 -10.08 29.98 -46.34
CA VAL A 266 -11.28 29.80 -45.52
C VAL A 266 -10.87 29.56 -44.06
N GLN A 267 -11.76 29.92 -43.13
CA GLN A 267 -11.58 29.62 -41.72
C GLN A 267 -12.28 28.31 -41.39
N LEU A 268 -11.53 27.42 -40.76
CA LEU A 268 -11.95 26.08 -40.38
C LEU A 268 -12.02 25.99 -38.85
N GLU A 269 -13.02 25.29 -38.33
CA GLU A 269 -13.10 24.87 -36.94
C GLU A 269 -12.84 23.36 -36.84
N TYR A 270 -11.99 22.95 -35.90
CA TYR A 270 -11.75 21.54 -35.64
C TYR A 270 -12.94 20.92 -34.91
N LEU A 271 -13.43 19.77 -35.41
CA LEU A 271 -14.53 19.04 -34.80
C LEU A 271 -14.07 17.80 -34.02
N HIS A 272 -13.35 16.88 -34.67
CA HIS A 272 -12.93 15.60 -34.07
C HIS A 272 -11.85 14.88 -34.90
N SER A 273 -11.10 13.98 -34.27
CA SER A 273 -10.09 13.08 -34.91
C SER A 273 -10.65 11.67 -35.19
N GLY A 274 -11.93 11.59 -35.56
CA GLY A 274 -12.59 10.34 -35.96
C GLY A 274 -13.09 9.48 -34.81
N TYR A 275 -13.18 10.02 -33.60
CA TYR A 275 -13.82 9.38 -32.45
C TYR A 275 -14.50 10.41 -31.55
N GLY A 276 -15.46 9.95 -30.77
CA GLY A 276 -16.06 10.73 -29.67
C GLY A 276 -16.02 9.96 -28.36
N ILE A 277 -16.16 10.70 -27.27
CA ILE A 277 -16.15 10.16 -25.90
C ILE A 277 -17.32 10.77 -25.14
N ALA A 278 -18.05 9.95 -24.38
CA ALA A 278 -19.10 10.42 -23.48
C ALA A 278 -19.03 9.74 -22.12
N LEU A 279 -19.42 10.48 -21.08
CA LEU A 279 -19.58 10.00 -19.71
C LEU A 279 -20.98 9.41 -19.55
N ILE A 280 -21.08 8.14 -19.17
CA ILE A 280 -22.37 7.49 -18.88
C ILE A 280 -22.92 8.07 -17.58
N THR A 281 -24.12 8.65 -17.64
CA THR A 281 -24.82 9.27 -16.49
C THR A 281 -26.00 8.45 -15.99
N GLY A 282 -26.45 7.46 -16.77
CA GLY A 282 -27.54 6.56 -16.38
C GLY A 282 -27.70 5.40 -17.35
N ILE A 283 -28.17 4.26 -16.85
CA ILE A 283 -28.52 3.08 -17.66
C ILE A 283 -30.04 2.95 -17.70
N THR A 284 -30.60 2.92 -18.91
CA THR A 284 -32.05 2.70 -19.10
C THR A 284 -32.34 1.20 -19.12
N ASP A 285 -31.53 0.44 -19.87
CA ASP A 285 -31.58 -1.01 -19.99
C ASP A 285 -30.23 -1.52 -20.51
N SER A 286 -30.10 -2.83 -20.71
CA SER A 286 -28.85 -3.46 -21.18
C SER A 286 -28.34 -2.97 -22.55
N ARG A 287 -29.14 -2.26 -23.33
CA ARG A 287 -28.80 -1.76 -24.68
C ARG A 287 -28.86 -0.24 -24.83
N THR A 288 -29.36 0.46 -23.82
CA THR A 288 -29.60 1.90 -23.86
C THR A 288 -29.05 2.59 -22.60
N ALA A 289 -28.19 3.60 -22.80
CA ALA A 289 -27.61 4.41 -21.73
C ALA A 289 -27.77 5.91 -22.03
N THR A 290 -27.95 6.74 -21.00
CA THR A 290 -27.84 8.20 -21.10
C THR A 290 -26.42 8.62 -20.79
N ALA A 291 -25.86 9.53 -21.58
CA ALA A 291 -24.49 9.99 -21.42
C ALA A 291 -24.33 11.48 -21.76
N THR A 292 -23.30 12.11 -21.19
CA THR A 292 -22.90 13.49 -21.50
C THR A 292 -21.64 13.46 -22.36
N VAL A 293 -21.69 14.07 -23.54
CA VAL A 293 -20.56 14.11 -24.47
C VAL A 293 -19.42 14.94 -23.89
N ILE A 294 -18.21 14.36 -23.85
CA ILE A 294 -16.95 15.01 -23.47
C ILE A 294 -16.21 15.47 -24.73
N SER A 295 -16.09 14.57 -25.71
CA SER A 295 -15.50 14.85 -27.02
C SER A 295 -16.55 14.59 -28.09
N ARG A 296 -16.72 15.55 -29.02
CA ARG A 296 -17.72 15.50 -30.09
C ARG A 296 -17.65 14.18 -30.85
N PHE A 297 -18.80 13.53 -31.03
CA PHE A 297 -18.89 12.34 -31.87
C PHE A 297 -18.89 12.67 -33.37
N PRO A 298 -18.27 11.83 -34.21
CA PRO A 298 -18.43 11.89 -35.66
C PRO A 298 -19.87 11.71 -36.10
N GLU A 299 -20.28 12.41 -37.16
CA GLU A 299 -21.64 12.27 -37.71
C GLU A 299 -21.94 10.84 -38.18
N THR A 300 -20.92 10.08 -38.56
CA THR A 300 -21.05 8.67 -38.99
C THR A 300 -21.41 7.71 -37.86
N VAL A 301 -21.35 8.15 -36.59
CA VAL A 301 -21.77 7.34 -35.44
C VAL A 301 -22.99 7.91 -34.72
N VAL A 302 -23.61 8.94 -35.32
CA VAL A 302 -24.81 9.60 -34.82
C VAL A 302 -26.05 9.10 -35.59
N ASP A 303 -27.05 8.62 -34.88
CA ASP A 303 -28.41 8.38 -35.38
C ASP A 303 -29.44 9.04 -34.44
N ALA A 304 -29.89 10.24 -34.80
CA ALA A 304 -30.94 10.99 -34.09
C ALA A 304 -32.31 10.30 -34.12
N GLY A 305 -32.47 9.29 -34.97
CA GLY A 305 -33.59 8.37 -34.90
C GLY A 305 -34.91 8.81 -35.50
N SER A 306 -34.90 9.86 -36.31
CA SER A 306 -36.09 10.43 -36.93
C SER A 306 -36.03 10.54 -38.46
N GLY A 307 -34.91 10.20 -39.11
CA GLY A 307 -34.69 10.57 -40.51
C GLY A 307 -35.01 9.51 -41.56
N ASN A 308 -34.47 8.29 -41.42
CA ASN A 308 -34.46 7.32 -42.51
C ASN A 308 -35.42 6.17 -42.24
N THR A 309 -36.45 6.07 -43.06
CA THR A 309 -37.39 4.94 -43.05
C THR A 309 -37.38 4.21 -44.39
N ARG A 310 -37.55 2.90 -44.34
CA ARG A 310 -37.89 2.06 -45.49
C ARG A 310 -39.36 1.70 -45.37
N THR A 311 -40.13 1.96 -46.41
CA THR A 311 -41.56 1.68 -46.41
C THR A 311 -41.90 0.67 -47.50
N TRP A 312 -42.64 -0.36 -47.14
CA TRP A 312 -43.27 -1.31 -48.05
C TRP A 312 -44.78 -1.14 -47.92
N GLU A 313 -45.45 -1.02 -49.06
CA GLU A 313 -46.91 -0.99 -49.12
C GLU A 313 -47.41 -2.27 -49.78
N HIS A 314 -48.42 -2.88 -49.16
CA HIS A 314 -49.05 -4.10 -49.63
C HIS A 314 -50.56 -3.90 -49.70
N THR A 315 -51.16 -4.38 -50.78
CA THR A 315 -52.61 -4.53 -50.90
C THR A 315 -52.98 -5.98 -50.59
N VAL A 316 -53.94 -6.19 -49.69
CA VAL A 316 -54.47 -7.51 -49.37
C VAL A 316 -55.72 -7.75 -50.22
N GLU A 317 -55.63 -8.72 -51.13
CA GLU A 317 -56.75 -9.12 -51.99
C GLU A 317 -57.85 -9.84 -51.19
N PRO A 318 -59.13 -9.60 -51.47
CA PRO A 318 -60.23 -10.24 -50.76
C PRO A 318 -60.31 -11.74 -51.07
N THR A 319 -60.33 -12.56 -50.03
CA THR A 319 -60.56 -14.01 -50.16
C THR A 319 -62.05 -14.34 -50.03
N SER A 320 -62.64 -14.90 -51.09
CA SER A 320 -64.03 -15.36 -51.10
C SER A 320 -64.20 -16.65 -50.28
N GLY A 321 -64.40 -16.50 -48.97
CA GLY A 321 -64.72 -17.58 -48.05
C GLY A 321 -64.16 -17.30 -46.67
N GLY A 322 -65.02 -17.32 -45.64
CA GLY A 322 -64.68 -17.11 -44.23
C GLY A 322 -63.80 -18.24 -43.65
N GLY A 323 -62.64 -18.48 -44.25
CA GLY A 323 -61.62 -19.34 -43.71
C GLY A 323 -60.86 -18.59 -42.62
N GLN A 324 -61.06 -19.01 -41.37
CA GLN A 324 -60.08 -18.79 -40.32
C GLN A 324 -58.80 -19.54 -40.69
N GLY A 325 -57.97 -18.93 -41.54
CA GLY A 325 -56.65 -19.40 -41.95
C GLY A 325 -55.55 -18.53 -41.32
N SER A 326 -54.46 -19.20 -40.96
CA SER A 326 -53.28 -18.66 -40.27
C SER A 326 -52.68 -17.41 -40.92
N GLN A 327 -52.23 -16.47 -40.09
CA GLN A 327 -51.16 -15.47 -40.26
C GLN A 327 -50.93 -14.87 -41.67
N SER A 328 -50.97 -13.54 -41.82
CA SER A 328 -50.64 -12.87 -43.08
C SER A 328 -49.14 -12.63 -43.21
N ASN A 329 -48.58 -12.93 -44.40
CA ASN A 329 -47.16 -12.74 -44.70
C ASN A 329 -46.97 -11.59 -45.70
N PHE A 330 -46.06 -10.69 -45.37
CA PHE A 330 -45.74 -9.51 -46.17
C PHE A 330 -44.25 -9.50 -46.53
N SER A 331 -43.94 -9.24 -47.80
CA SER A 331 -42.57 -9.23 -48.30
C SER A 331 -41.90 -7.89 -48.03
N ILE A 332 -40.93 -7.90 -47.12
CA ILE A 332 -40.10 -6.73 -46.76
C ILE A 332 -38.69 -6.89 -47.32
N SER A 333 -38.60 -7.06 -48.64
CA SER A 333 -37.32 -7.21 -49.33
C SER A 333 -36.43 -5.99 -49.11
N GLY A 334 -35.21 -6.22 -48.64
CA GLY A 334 -34.26 -5.17 -48.27
C GLY A 334 -34.39 -4.68 -46.82
N ALA A 335 -35.17 -5.33 -45.96
CA ALA A 335 -35.12 -5.10 -44.52
C ALA A 335 -33.71 -5.40 -43.96
N ASP A 336 -33.21 -4.55 -43.07
CA ASP A 336 -31.86 -4.67 -42.47
C ASP A 336 -31.84 -5.14 -41.00
N SER A 337 -33.00 -5.47 -40.45
CA SER A 337 -33.16 -5.96 -39.07
C SER A 337 -34.34 -6.90 -38.95
N ALA A 338 -34.27 -7.83 -38.01
CA ALA A 338 -35.39 -8.69 -37.59
C ALA A 338 -36.04 -8.24 -36.27
N ASP A 339 -35.55 -7.15 -35.68
CA ASP A 339 -36.09 -6.57 -34.44
C ASP A 339 -37.47 -5.93 -34.68
N PRO A 340 -38.57 -6.46 -34.10
CA PRO A 340 -39.91 -5.90 -34.26
C PRO A 340 -40.02 -4.44 -33.83
N GLU A 341 -39.24 -3.99 -32.85
CA GLU A 341 -39.27 -2.60 -32.38
C GLU A 341 -38.77 -1.60 -33.43
N ARG A 342 -38.07 -2.06 -34.47
CA ARG A 342 -37.67 -1.23 -35.62
C ARG A 342 -38.73 -1.11 -36.70
N PHE A 343 -39.88 -1.78 -36.57
CA PHE A 343 -40.96 -1.75 -37.55
C PHE A 343 -42.23 -1.12 -36.96
N SER A 344 -42.99 -0.45 -37.82
CA SER A 344 -44.36 -0.05 -37.56
C SER A 344 -45.22 -0.61 -38.68
N VAL A 345 -46.28 -1.34 -38.31
CA VAL A 345 -47.21 -1.96 -39.25
C VAL A 345 -48.56 -1.28 -39.09
N GLN A 346 -48.97 -0.53 -40.10
CA GLN A 346 -50.25 0.14 -40.13
C GLN A 346 -51.18 -0.57 -41.13
N VAL A 347 -52.33 -1.02 -40.65
CA VAL A 347 -53.41 -1.59 -41.45
C VAL A 347 -54.46 -0.49 -41.65
N ARG A 348 -54.80 -0.18 -42.89
CA ARG A 348 -55.86 0.77 -43.26
C ARG A 348 -57.02 0.03 -43.91
N GLN A 349 -58.21 0.18 -43.33
CA GLN A 349 -59.46 -0.41 -43.80
C GLN A 349 -60.51 0.68 -43.94
N TRP A 350 -61.33 0.63 -44.98
CA TRP A 350 -62.45 1.57 -45.13
C TRP A 350 -63.53 1.30 -44.07
N ASP A 351 -64.04 2.37 -43.48
CA ASP A 351 -65.16 2.34 -42.54
C ASP A 351 -66.35 3.11 -43.13
N ASP A 352 -67.47 2.41 -43.30
CA ASP A 352 -68.69 2.98 -43.87
C ASP A 352 -69.32 4.02 -42.93
N ASP A 353 -69.21 3.82 -41.62
CA ASP A 353 -69.80 4.72 -40.62
C ASP A 353 -69.01 6.04 -40.54
N ALA A 354 -67.70 5.98 -40.82
CA ALA A 354 -66.82 7.14 -40.85
C ALA A 354 -66.71 7.79 -42.24
N GLY A 355 -66.98 7.04 -43.31
CA GLY A 355 -66.82 7.49 -44.70
C GLY A 355 -65.35 7.72 -45.11
N ASP A 356 -64.40 7.09 -44.43
CA ASP A 356 -62.95 7.21 -44.66
C ASP A 356 -62.22 5.93 -44.22
N TYR A 357 -60.92 5.82 -44.51
CA TYR A 357 -60.06 4.74 -44.01
C TYR A 357 -59.77 4.92 -42.53
N VAL A 358 -60.12 3.92 -41.73
CA VAL A 358 -59.67 3.77 -40.35
C VAL A 358 -58.33 3.02 -40.34
N SER A 359 -57.35 3.60 -39.65
CA SER A 359 -56.03 2.99 -39.51
C SER A 359 -55.84 2.37 -38.14
N THR A 360 -55.36 1.13 -38.10
CA THR A 360 -54.94 0.44 -36.88
C THR A 360 -53.44 0.13 -36.97
N VAL A 361 -52.69 0.44 -35.92
CA VAL A 361 -51.27 0.10 -35.82
C VAL A 361 -51.15 -1.18 -34.99
N LEU A 362 -50.48 -2.19 -35.55
CA LEU A 362 -50.24 -3.45 -34.84
C LEU A 362 -49.16 -3.26 -33.77
N GLY A 363 -49.37 -3.84 -32.60
CA GLY A 363 -48.36 -3.94 -31.56
C GLY A 363 -47.20 -4.85 -31.97
N THR A 364 -46.02 -4.66 -31.38
CA THR A 364 -44.81 -5.46 -31.68
C THR A 364 -44.95 -6.94 -31.33
N SER A 365 -45.92 -7.32 -30.50
CA SER A 365 -46.30 -8.72 -30.22
C SER A 365 -47.26 -9.33 -31.24
N GLU A 366 -47.79 -8.52 -32.16
CA GLU A 366 -48.77 -8.93 -33.17
C GLU A 366 -48.14 -9.28 -34.52
N TYR A 367 -46.81 -9.29 -34.61
CA TYR A 367 -46.09 -9.76 -35.78
C TYR A 367 -44.68 -10.25 -35.42
N THR A 368 -44.07 -10.99 -36.33
CA THR A 368 -42.68 -11.45 -36.25
C THR A 368 -41.97 -11.16 -37.56
N ILE A 369 -40.65 -10.94 -37.52
CA ILE A 369 -39.83 -10.76 -38.71
C ILE A 369 -38.86 -11.93 -38.82
N SER A 370 -38.81 -12.55 -39.99
CA SER A 370 -37.81 -13.57 -40.32
C SER A 370 -37.29 -13.33 -41.73
N GLY A 371 -36.00 -13.01 -41.83
CA GLY A 371 -35.38 -12.65 -43.11
C GLY A 371 -36.07 -11.47 -43.78
N SER A 372 -36.61 -11.69 -44.98
CA SER A 372 -37.31 -10.68 -45.78
C SER A 372 -38.84 -10.78 -45.69
N THR A 373 -39.37 -11.36 -44.61
CA THR A 373 -40.81 -11.56 -44.44
C THR A 373 -41.27 -11.13 -43.05
N LEU A 374 -42.34 -10.34 -43.02
CA LEU A 374 -43.09 -10.01 -41.81
C LEU A 374 -44.35 -10.88 -41.76
N THR A 375 -44.57 -11.56 -40.64
CA THR A 375 -45.71 -12.46 -40.43
C THR A 375 -46.56 -11.95 -39.27
N THR A 376 -47.83 -11.63 -39.51
CA THR A 376 -48.75 -11.18 -38.45
C THR A 376 -49.23 -12.35 -37.59
N SER A 377 -49.52 -12.09 -36.33
CA SER A 377 -50.02 -13.09 -35.37
C SER A 377 -51.45 -13.54 -35.69
N SER A 378 -52.24 -12.62 -36.25
CA SER A 378 -53.62 -12.82 -36.71
C SER A 378 -53.74 -12.45 -38.19
N PRO A 379 -54.65 -13.07 -38.96
CA PRO A 379 -54.86 -12.70 -40.35
C PRO A 379 -55.33 -11.24 -40.45
N VAL A 380 -54.74 -10.49 -41.39
CA VAL A 380 -55.25 -9.18 -41.79
C VAL A 380 -56.47 -9.43 -42.68
N LEU A 381 -57.67 -9.22 -42.14
CA LEU A 381 -58.93 -9.49 -42.83
C LEU A 381 -59.35 -8.32 -43.73
N THR A 382 -60.10 -8.62 -44.79
CA THR A 382 -60.77 -7.63 -45.64
C THR A 382 -62.22 -7.46 -45.20
N GLY A 383 -62.72 -6.23 -45.10
CA GLY A 383 -64.15 -5.96 -44.91
C GLY A 383 -64.93 -6.16 -46.21
N ALA A 384 -66.06 -6.87 -46.15
CA ALA A 384 -67.07 -6.86 -47.21
C ALA A 384 -68.21 -5.94 -46.78
N GLN A 385 -68.59 -4.98 -47.62
CA GLN A 385 -69.64 -4.02 -47.29
C GLN A 385 -70.84 -4.12 -48.22
N SER A 386 -72.03 -3.76 -47.71
CA SER A 386 -73.26 -3.81 -48.49
C SER A 386 -73.47 -2.50 -49.23
N ASP A 387 -73.73 -2.55 -50.53
CA ASP A 387 -74.00 -1.36 -51.37
C ASP A 387 -75.34 -0.66 -51.09
N GLY A 388 -76.02 -1.01 -49.99
CA GLY A 388 -77.35 -0.50 -49.64
C GLY A 388 -78.50 -1.00 -50.54
N SER A 389 -78.21 -1.80 -51.58
CA SER A 389 -79.17 -2.37 -52.54
C SER A 389 -79.14 -3.91 -52.63
N GLY A 390 -78.29 -4.56 -51.82
CA GLY A 390 -78.16 -6.01 -51.72
C GLY A 390 -76.97 -6.59 -52.50
N GLY A 391 -76.11 -5.74 -53.10
CA GLY A 391 -74.81 -6.13 -53.64
C GLY A 391 -73.67 -5.92 -52.64
N THR A 392 -72.55 -6.60 -52.85
CA THR A 392 -71.36 -6.54 -52.00
C THR A 392 -70.30 -5.68 -52.67
N ILE A 393 -69.82 -4.63 -52.00
CA ILE A 393 -68.65 -3.85 -52.40
C ILE A 393 -67.42 -4.47 -51.73
N GLN A 394 -66.40 -4.74 -52.52
CA GLN A 394 -65.10 -5.18 -52.02
C GLN A 394 -64.27 -3.94 -51.68
N VAL A 395 -63.73 -3.90 -50.47
CA VAL A 395 -62.86 -2.83 -50.02
C VAL A 395 -61.43 -3.35 -49.93
N ASP A 396 -60.51 -2.69 -50.64
CA ASP A 396 -59.09 -2.97 -50.55
C ASP A 396 -58.55 -2.63 -49.15
N THR A 397 -57.87 -3.58 -48.53
CA THR A 397 -57.14 -3.35 -47.27
C THR A 397 -55.67 -3.08 -47.59
N PHE A 398 -55.15 -1.97 -47.08
CA PHE A 398 -53.75 -1.58 -47.28
C PHE A 398 -52.93 -1.83 -46.02
N VAL A 399 -51.77 -2.46 -46.17
CA VAL A 399 -50.80 -2.65 -45.10
C VAL A 399 -49.54 -1.87 -45.44
N THR A 400 -49.24 -0.86 -44.64
CA THR A 400 -48.01 -0.07 -44.74
C THR A 400 -47.07 -0.55 -43.65
N ILE A 401 -45.93 -1.12 -44.05
CA ILE A 401 -44.86 -1.54 -43.15
C ILE A 401 -43.73 -0.54 -43.29
N THR A 402 -43.38 0.11 -42.19
CA THR A 402 -42.29 1.09 -42.15
C THR A 402 -41.21 0.59 -41.21
N GLN A 403 -40.00 0.37 -41.73
CA GLN A 403 -38.81 0.10 -40.93
C GLN A 403 -38.03 1.39 -40.70
N ARG A 404 -37.63 1.65 -39.45
CA ARG A 404 -36.60 2.64 -39.14
C ARG A 404 -35.21 2.11 -39.53
N VAL A 405 -34.51 2.82 -40.39
CA VAL A 405 -33.13 2.52 -40.82
C VAL A 405 -32.15 3.25 -39.93
N ILE A 406 -31.20 2.50 -39.36
CA ILE A 406 -30.10 3.08 -38.58
C ILE A 406 -28.91 3.21 -39.53
N THR A 407 -28.43 4.44 -39.74
CA THR A 407 -27.38 4.73 -40.73
C THR A 407 -26.04 5.12 -40.10
N GLY A 408 -26.03 5.79 -38.95
CA GLY A 408 -24.82 6.09 -38.20
C GLY A 408 -24.55 5.06 -37.10
N THR A 409 -23.73 4.04 -37.36
CA THR A 409 -23.32 3.07 -36.33
C THR A 409 -21.85 2.68 -36.48
N SER A 410 -21.23 2.25 -35.38
CA SER A 410 -19.88 1.72 -35.40
C SER A 410 -19.76 0.40 -34.64
N TYR A 411 -18.84 -0.46 -35.07
CA TYR A 411 -18.34 -1.58 -34.27
C TYR A 411 -17.02 -1.26 -33.56
N LYS A 412 -16.37 -0.15 -33.89
CA LYS A 412 -15.14 0.28 -33.23
C LYS A 412 -15.54 1.10 -32.01
N TRP A 413 -15.73 0.40 -30.89
CA TRP A 413 -16.09 1.00 -29.61
C TRP A 413 -15.25 0.39 -28.51
N TYR A 414 -15.15 1.13 -27.40
CA TYR A 414 -14.33 0.80 -26.26
C TYR A 414 -15.13 1.03 -24.99
N LEU A 415 -15.25 -0.02 -24.18
CA LEU A 415 -15.86 0.01 -22.85
C LEU A 415 -14.80 0.31 -21.78
N PRO A 416 -15.21 0.80 -20.59
CA PRO A 416 -14.28 1.01 -19.48
C PRO A 416 -13.67 -0.32 -19.01
N ALA A 417 -12.37 -0.31 -18.74
CA ALA A 417 -11.64 -1.48 -18.23
C ALA A 417 -11.78 -1.65 -16.71
N TRP A 418 -12.10 -0.56 -16.00
CA TRP A 418 -12.19 -0.52 -14.55
C TRP A 418 -13.62 -0.16 -14.15
N THR A 419 -14.35 -1.12 -13.60
CA THR A 419 -15.69 -0.98 -13.03
C THR A 419 -15.86 -2.00 -11.91
N ASP A 420 -16.89 -1.89 -11.08
CA ASP A 420 -17.18 -2.88 -10.03
C ASP A 420 -17.40 -4.30 -10.59
N GLY A 421 -17.90 -4.42 -11.83
CA GLY A 421 -18.06 -5.71 -12.50
C GLY A 421 -16.77 -6.27 -13.14
N GLN A 422 -15.83 -5.41 -13.52
CA GLN A 422 -14.56 -5.82 -14.16
C GLN A 422 -13.41 -5.99 -13.15
N GLY A 423 -13.55 -5.39 -11.97
CA GLY A 423 -12.50 -5.21 -10.98
C GLY A 423 -11.56 -4.05 -11.32
N TYR A 424 -10.78 -3.65 -10.34
CA TYR A 424 -9.85 -2.53 -10.39
C TYR A 424 -8.38 -2.99 -10.35
N PRO A 425 -7.42 -2.09 -10.66
CA PRO A 425 -6.01 -2.41 -10.55
C PRO A 425 -5.59 -2.91 -9.18
N ARG A 426 -4.73 -3.92 -9.16
CA ARG A 426 -4.16 -4.52 -7.95
C ARG A 426 -2.78 -3.98 -7.64
N ALA A 427 -2.00 -3.59 -8.64
CA ALA A 427 -0.63 -3.09 -8.51
C ALA A 427 -0.50 -1.66 -9.03
N VAL A 428 0.38 -0.87 -8.42
CA VAL A 428 0.59 0.54 -8.77
C VAL A 428 2.05 0.97 -8.60
N SER A 429 2.55 1.84 -9.48
CA SER A 429 3.89 2.45 -9.40
C SER A 429 4.03 3.70 -10.28
N TYR A 430 5.17 4.39 -10.19
CA TYR A 430 5.54 5.48 -11.13
C TYR A 430 6.77 5.07 -11.94
N PHE A 431 6.78 5.39 -13.23
CA PHE A 431 7.95 5.15 -14.08
C PHE A 431 7.96 6.07 -15.31
N GLN A 432 9.09 6.72 -15.58
CA GLN A 432 9.29 7.63 -16.75
C GLN A 432 8.12 8.60 -17.00
N GLU A 433 7.75 9.41 -15.99
CA GLU A 433 6.63 10.37 -16.08
C GLU A 433 5.26 9.76 -16.43
N ARG A 434 5.08 8.46 -16.19
CA ARG A 434 3.79 7.78 -16.30
C ARG A 434 3.35 7.19 -14.97
N PHE A 435 2.06 7.20 -14.73
CA PHE A 435 1.46 6.48 -13.62
C PHE A 435 1.10 5.08 -14.10
N VAL A 436 1.62 4.04 -13.44
CA VAL A 436 1.56 2.65 -13.88
C VAL A 436 0.64 1.86 -12.97
N PHE A 437 -0.29 1.12 -13.57
CA PHE A 437 -1.23 0.23 -12.93
C PHE A 437 -1.12 -1.18 -13.51
N GLY A 438 -1.41 -2.20 -12.73
CA GLY A 438 -1.31 -3.59 -13.19
C GLY A 438 -2.32 -4.53 -12.56
N GLY A 439 -2.91 -5.38 -13.41
CA GLY A 439 -3.79 -6.48 -13.04
C GLY A 439 -5.14 -6.06 -12.47
N SER A 440 -6.24 -6.50 -13.05
CA SER A 440 -7.56 -6.53 -12.42
C SER A 440 -8.13 -7.95 -12.42
N ASP A 441 -9.31 -8.17 -11.87
CA ASP A 441 -9.91 -9.51 -11.84
C ASP A 441 -10.24 -10.03 -13.24
N THR A 442 -10.74 -9.16 -14.12
CA THR A 442 -10.99 -9.53 -15.53
C THR A 442 -9.73 -9.47 -16.39
N PHE A 443 -8.80 -8.57 -16.05
CA PHE A 443 -7.57 -8.34 -16.82
C PHE A 443 -6.31 -8.55 -15.96
N PRO A 444 -6.04 -9.77 -15.48
CA PRO A 444 -4.97 -10.05 -14.53
C PRO A 444 -3.55 -9.89 -15.11
N ASP A 445 -3.41 -9.93 -16.44
CA ASP A 445 -2.16 -9.89 -17.19
C ASP A 445 -1.91 -8.54 -17.89
N ARG A 446 -2.71 -7.50 -17.58
CA ARG A 446 -2.60 -6.18 -18.21
C ARG A 446 -1.85 -5.17 -17.34
N VAL A 447 -1.01 -4.38 -18.00
CA VAL A 447 -0.35 -3.18 -17.46
C VAL A 447 -0.92 -1.97 -18.19
N TRP A 448 -1.36 -0.98 -17.43
CA TRP A 448 -1.84 0.29 -17.95
C TRP A 448 -0.91 1.41 -17.49
N MET A 449 -0.59 2.33 -18.39
CA MET A 449 0.19 3.52 -18.09
C MET A 449 -0.55 4.74 -18.62
N THR A 450 -0.62 5.78 -17.81
CA THR A 450 -1.19 7.06 -18.23
C THR A 450 -0.36 7.70 -19.33
N GLU A 451 -0.89 8.76 -19.93
CA GLU A 451 -0.11 9.66 -20.77
C GLU A 451 1.15 10.18 -20.05
N SER A 452 2.20 10.45 -20.82
CA SER A 452 3.45 11.01 -20.28
C SER A 452 3.21 12.40 -19.72
N GLY A 453 3.54 12.61 -18.45
CA GLY A 453 3.37 13.88 -17.74
C GLY A 453 1.94 14.17 -17.24
N ILE A 454 0.95 13.33 -17.58
CA ILE A 454 -0.46 13.51 -17.20
C ILE A 454 -0.97 12.26 -16.48
N TYR A 455 -0.87 12.25 -15.14
CA TYR A 455 -1.14 11.07 -14.30
C TYR A 455 -2.62 10.71 -14.10
N ASN A 456 -3.55 11.48 -14.65
CA ASN A 456 -4.99 11.22 -14.53
C ASN A 456 -5.66 10.95 -15.87
N SER A 457 -4.90 10.70 -16.94
CA SER A 457 -5.46 10.52 -18.27
C SER A 457 -4.97 9.23 -18.93
N PHE A 458 -5.91 8.42 -19.43
CA PHE A 458 -5.64 7.26 -20.28
C PHE A 458 -6.05 7.51 -21.75
N LEU A 459 -5.95 8.75 -22.22
CA LEU A 459 -6.29 9.08 -23.60
C LEU A 459 -5.34 8.39 -24.58
N VAL A 460 -5.92 7.92 -25.69
CA VAL A 460 -5.19 7.39 -26.84
C VAL A 460 -5.63 8.15 -28.07
N SER A 461 -4.68 8.77 -28.76
CA SER A 461 -4.94 9.51 -29.99
C SER A 461 -5.19 8.57 -31.17
N ASN A 462 -5.81 9.10 -32.22
CA ASN A 462 -5.92 8.40 -33.50
C ASN A 462 -5.48 9.36 -34.62
N PRO A 463 -4.35 9.12 -35.31
CA PRO A 463 -3.37 8.05 -35.08
C PRO A 463 -2.68 8.19 -33.71
N SER A 464 -2.14 7.08 -33.20
CA SER A 464 -1.46 7.10 -31.89
C SER A 464 -0.16 7.90 -31.96
N ILE A 465 0.10 8.66 -30.90
CA ILE A 465 1.32 9.46 -30.69
C ILE A 465 2.11 8.92 -29.50
N ASP A 466 3.40 9.25 -29.44
CA ASP A 466 4.33 8.66 -28.46
C ASP A 466 4.00 8.96 -26.99
N SER A 467 3.29 10.08 -26.72
CA SER A 467 2.88 10.49 -25.38
C SER A 467 1.60 9.80 -24.89
N ASP A 468 0.83 9.14 -25.77
CA ASP A 468 -0.45 8.52 -25.43
C ASP A 468 -0.31 7.49 -24.31
N ALA A 469 -1.43 7.16 -23.68
CA ALA A 469 -1.52 6.09 -22.71
C ALA A 469 -1.13 4.73 -23.32
N ILE A 470 -0.59 3.84 -22.46
CA ILE A 470 -0.13 2.51 -22.87
C ILE A 470 -1.01 1.48 -22.18
N ALA A 471 -1.58 0.56 -22.97
CA ALA A 471 -2.20 -0.65 -22.46
C ALA A 471 -1.47 -1.87 -23.04
N LEU A 472 -0.69 -2.55 -22.21
CA LEU A 472 0.11 -3.71 -22.59
C LEU A 472 -0.45 -4.98 -21.95
N ARG A 473 -0.66 -6.01 -22.76
CA ARG A 473 -0.95 -7.35 -22.27
C ARG A 473 0.30 -8.22 -22.23
N ILE A 474 0.61 -8.83 -21.09
CA ILE A 474 1.72 -9.76 -20.95
C ILE A 474 1.34 -11.12 -21.56
N ALA A 475 1.92 -11.45 -22.71
CA ALA A 475 1.71 -12.75 -23.35
C ALA A 475 2.59 -13.84 -22.70
N ALA A 476 1.99 -14.74 -21.94
CA ALA A 476 2.65 -15.86 -21.28
C ALA A 476 1.91 -17.20 -21.52
N ARG A 477 2.58 -18.33 -21.22
CA ARG A 477 1.98 -19.69 -21.35
C ARG A 477 0.80 -19.93 -20.41
N GLN A 478 0.80 -19.26 -19.26
CA GLN A 478 -0.25 -19.30 -18.25
C GLN A 478 -0.60 -17.86 -17.89
N VAL A 479 -1.88 -17.62 -17.63
CA VAL A 479 -2.33 -16.32 -17.13
C VAL A 479 -1.92 -16.21 -15.66
N ASN A 480 -0.97 -15.31 -15.39
CA ASN A 480 -0.49 -15.02 -14.04
C ASN A 480 -0.93 -13.62 -13.65
N VAL A 481 -1.51 -13.48 -12.47
CA VAL A 481 -1.98 -12.20 -11.95
C VAL A 481 -0.79 -11.32 -11.62
N ILE A 482 -0.76 -10.09 -12.13
CA ILE A 482 0.20 -9.06 -11.70
C ILE A 482 -0.12 -8.69 -10.25
N ARG A 483 0.85 -8.89 -9.36
CA ARG A 483 0.71 -8.60 -7.92
C ARG A 483 1.38 -7.28 -7.55
N HIS A 484 2.56 -7.02 -8.11
CA HIS A 484 3.35 -5.82 -7.81
C HIS A 484 4.04 -5.29 -9.05
N ILE A 485 4.31 -3.99 -9.07
CA ILE A 485 5.12 -3.34 -10.10
C ILE A 485 6.28 -2.66 -9.39
N LEU A 486 7.51 -3.10 -9.69
CA LEU A 486 8.72 -2.66 -9.00
C LEU A 486 9.59 -1.81 -9.96
N PRO A 487 9.76 -0.51 -9.70
CA PRO A 487 10.68 0.32 -10.46
C PRO A 487 12.11 0.11 -9.93
N LEU A 488 12.97 -0.48 -10.75
CA LEU A 488 14.43 -0.50 -10.57
C LEU A 488 15.05 0.38 -11.68
N ASN A 489 16.20 -0.01 -12.24
CA ASN A 489 16.71 0.62 -13.46
C ASN A 489 15.77 0.39 -14.67
N GLY A 490 14.92 -0.63 -14.59
CA GLY A 490 13.81 -0.88 -15.50
C GLY A 490 12.55 -1.19 -14.69
N LEU A 491 11.40 -1.18 -15.37
CA LEU A 491 10.12 -1.45 -14.73
C LEU A 491 9.86 -2.97 -14.71
N ILE A 492 9.73 -3.56 -13.53
CA ILE A 492 9.49 -5.00 -13.38
C ILE A 492 8.04 -5.24 -12.97
N ALA A 493 7.26 -5.88 -13.85
CA ALA A 493 5.96 -6.43 -13.51
C ALA A 493 6.13 -7.80 -12.83
N MET A 494 5.78 -7.89 -11.56
CA MET A 494 5.89 -9.10 -10.75
C MET A 494 4.54 -9.81 -10.69
N THR A 495 4.45 -10.97 -11.34
CA THR A 495 3.22 -11.77 -11.40
C THR A 495 3.27 -12.91 -10.39
N SER A 496 2.14 -13.60 -10.17
CA SER A 496 2.07 -14.79 -9.31
C SER A 496 2.99 -15.94 -9.74
N GLY A 497 3.45 -15.98 -11.00
CA GLY A 497 4.27 -17.08 -11.53
C GLY A 497 5.56 -16.67 -12.24
N SER A 498 5.76 -15.39 -12.56
CA SER A 498 6.93 -14.92 -13.31
C SER A 498 7.20 -13.42 -13.13
N GLU A 499 8.44 -13.00 -13.37
CA GLU A 499 8.88 -11.62 -13.35
C GLU A 499 9.14 -11.15 -14.79
N PHE A 500 8.55 -10.02 -15.19
CA PHE A 500 8.67 -9.47 -16.54
C PHE A 500 9.28 -8.06 -16.50
N LEU A 501 10.28 -7.81 -17.32
CA LEU A 501 10.74 -6.46 -17.63
C LEU A 501 9.77 -5.85 -18.62
N ILE A 502 9.20 -4.71 -18.26
CA ILE A 502 8.47 -3.83 -19.17
C ILE A 502 9.47 -2.78 -19.67
N GLY A 503 9.75 -2.82 -20.96
CA GLY A 503 10.81 -2.03 -21.57
C GLY A 503 10.47 -1.57 -22.98
N SER A 504 11.42 -0.87 -23.60
CA SER A 504 11.36 -0.37 -24.97
C SER A 504 12.75 -0.49 -25.59
N GLU A 505 12.82 -0.67 -26.91
CA GLU A 505 14.09 -0.71 -27.64
C GLU A 505 14.76 0.67 -27.72
N ASN A 506 13.97 1.75 -27.63
CA ASN A 506 14.40 3.13 -27.83
C ASN A 506 14.53 3.92 -26.52
N GLU A 507 14.75 3.23 -25.39
CA GLU A 507 14.82 3.76 -24.00
C GLU A 507 13.52 4.38 -23.45
N ALA A 508 12.80 5.18 -24.25
CA ALA A 508 11.52 5.77 -23.92
C ALA A 508 10.37 4.76 -24.12
N LEU A 509 9.45 4.68 -23.16
CA LEU A 509 8.23 3.90 -23.27
C LEU A 509 7.16 4.66 -24.06
N THR A 510 6.85 4.16 -25.26
CA THR A 510 5.74 4.64 -26.10
C THR A 510 4.76 3.50 -26.39
N PRO A 511 3.50 3.79 -26.78
CA PRO A 511 2.52 2.75 -27.13
C PRO A 511 2.98 1.82 -28.26
N SER A 512 3.84 2.31 -29.16
CA SER A 512 4.31 1.56 -30.33
C SER A 512 5.57 0.73 -30.07
N SER A 513 6.36 1.04 -29.04
CA SER A 513 7.66 0.41 -28.78
C SER A 513 7.72 -0.46 -27.52
N VAL A 514 6.69 -0.44 -26.69
CA VAL A 514 6.65 -1.15 -25.41
C VAL A 514 6.58 -2.67 -25.58
N PHE A 515 7.40 -3.40 -24.81
CA PHE A 515 7.41 -4.86 -24.75
C PHE A 515 7.46 -5.40 -23.31
N ALA A 516 7.08 -6.66 -23.14
CA ALA A 516 7.30 -7.44 -21.92
C ALA A 516 8.27 -8.60 -22.17
N LYS A 517 9.41 -8.62 -21.47
CA LYS A 517 10.45 -9.68 -21.55
C LYS A 517 10.57 -10.42 -20.23
N ALA A 518 10.32 -11.73 -20.23
CA ALA A 518 10.46 -12.56 -19.03
C ALA A 518 11.91 -12.53 -18.49
N GLN A 519 12.06 -12.37 -17.19
CA GLN A 519 13.34 -12.34 -16.47
C GLN A 519 13.56 -13.65 -15.72
N SER A 520 12.52 -14.13 -15.04
CA SER A 520 12.48 -15.41 -14.36
C SER A 520 11.06 -15.96 -14.23
N TYR A 521 10.94 -17.24 -13.86
CA TYR A 521 9.67 -17.95 -13.69
C TYR A 521 9.50 -18.40 -12.23
N ARG A 522 9.75 -17.49 -11.28
CA ARG A 522 9.65 -17.78 -9.83
C ARG A 522 8.35 -17.24 -9.24
N GLY A 523 7.87 -16.11 -9.78
CA GLY A 523 6.67 -15.44 -9.31
C GLY A 523 6.87 -14.76 -7.97
N CYS A 524 5.95 -13.86 -7.64
CA CYS A 524 6.00 -13.03 -6.45
C CYS A 524 4.83 -13.35 -5.52
N GLY A 525 5.05 -13.30 -4.21
CA GLY A 525 4.06 -13.48 -3.15
C GLY A 525 3.16 -12.25 -2.96
N THR A 526 2.37 -12.28 -1.88
CA THR A 526 1.44 -11.18 -1.55
C THR A 526 2.14 -9.96 -0.93
N PRO A 527 3.09 -10.09 0.02
CA PRO A 527 3.79 -8.92 0.57
C PRO A 527 4.54 -8.14 -0.50
N ALA A 528 4.46 -6.81 -0.45
CA ALA A 528 5.04 -5.92 -1.45
C ALA A 528 6.58 -6.03 -1.48
N PRO A 529 7.22 -6.09 -2.66
CA PRO A 529 8.67 -6.10 -2.76
C PRO A 529 9.29 -4.84 -2.16
N ILE A 530 10.49 -4.98 -1.59
CA ILE A 530 11.24 -3.90 -0.96
C ILE A 530 12.47 -3.59 -1.83
N VAL A 531 12.81 -2.32 -2.01
CA VAL A 531 14.05 -1.91 -2.67
C VAL A 531 15.11 -1.58 -1.63
N VAL A 532 16.27 -2.22 -1.71
CA VAL A 532 17.46 -1.93 -0.90
C VAL A 532 18.60 -1.53 -1.83
N GLY A 533 18.90 -0.22 -1.88
CA GLY A 533 19.85 0.32 -2.84
C GLY A 533 19.37 0.10 -4.28
N THR A 534 20.08 -0.72 -5.05
CA THR A 534 19.72 -1.10 -6.44
C THR A 534 19.12 -2.51 -6.54
N VAL A 535 18.92 -3.19 -5.41
CA VAL A 535 18.47 -4.58 -5.35
C VAL A 535 17.03 -4.60 -4.83
N GLY A 536 16.12 -5.19 -5.61
CA GLY A 536 14.80 -5.56 -5.10
C GLY A 536 14.90 -6.84 -4.27
N ILE A 537 14.18 -6.93 -3.16
CA ILE A 537 13.93 -8.19 -2.45
C ILE A 537 12.43 -8.47 -2.45
N TYR A 538 12.07 -9.72 -2.64
CA TYR A 538 10.67 -10.11 -2.75
C TYR A 538 10.43 -11.51 -2.21
N ILE A 539 9.20 -11.79 -1.82
CA ILE A 539 8.75 -13.12 -1.46
C ILE A 539 8.44 -13.89 -2.74
N GLN A 540 8.95 -15.11 -2.91
CA GLN A 540 8.67 -15.96 -4.07
C GLN A 540 7.17 -16.34 -4.12
N GLY A 541 6.64 -16.71 -5.29
CA GLY A 541 5.21 -17.00 -5.50
C GLY A 541 4.62 -18.09 -4.60
N ASP A 542 5.45 -19.01 -4.12
CA ASP A 542 5.09 -20.05 -3.14
C ASP A 542 5.01 -19.55 -1.67
N GLN A 543 5.34 -18.28 -1.44
CA GLN A 543 5.34 -17.58 -0.15
C GLN A 543 6.32 -18.13 0.91
N SER A 544 7.20 -19.05 0.53
CA SER A 544 8.11 -19.76 1.45
C SER A 544 9.55 -19.23 1.45
N LYS A 545 9.91 -18.45 0.44
CA LYS A 545 11.29 -18.01 0.19
C LYS A 545 11.36 -16.52 -0.04
N VAL A 546 12.44 -15.91 0.44
CA VAL A 546 12.82 -14.53 0.15
C VAL A 546 13.92 -14.56 -0.91
N ARG A 547 13.76 -13.81 -1.99
CA ARG A 547 14.78 -13.70 -3.05
C ARG A 547 15.23 -12.27 -3.24
N SER A 548 16.45 -12.11 -3.75
CA SER A 548 16.89 -10.87 -4.35
C SER A 548 16.59 -10.83 -5.85
N LEU A 549 16.54 -9.62 -6.39
CA LEU A 549 16.35 -9.30 -7.78
C LEU A 549 17.23 -8.09 -8.12
N ALA A 550 18.28 -8.32 -8.89
CA ALA A 550 19.21 -7.29 -9.36
C ALA A 550 19.54 -7.52 -10.83
N TYR A 551 19.90 -6.46 -11.55
CA TYR A 551 20.34 -6.59 -12.92
C TYR A 551 21.72 -7.28 -12.99
N SER A 552 21.80 -8.35 -13.77
CA SER A 552 23.05 -9.07 -14.05
C SER A 552 23.54 -8.73 -15.45
N PHE A 553 24.70 -8.07 -15.53
CA PHE A 553 25.36 -7.74 -16.79
C PHE A 553 25.80 -8.98 -17.58
N GLU A 554 26.11 -10.09 -16.90
CA GLU A 554 26.59 -11.31 -17.55
C GLU A 554 25.48 -12.01 -18.34
N SER A 555 24.26 -11.98 -17.82
CA SER A 555 23.11 -12.68 -18.39
C SER A 555 22.07 -11.75 -19.03
N ASP A 556 22.26 -10.43 -18.97
CA ASP A 556 21.33 -9.40 -19.45
C ASP A 556 19.87 -9.64 -18.98
N VAL A 557 19.74 -9.98 -17.70
CA VAL A 557 18.44 -10.21 -17.05
C VAL A 557 18.48 -9.76 -15.59
N TYR A 558 17.31 -9.47 -15.04
CA TYR A 558 17.11 -9.34 -13.60
C TYR A 558 17.02 -10.73 -12.98
N THR A 559 17.94 -11.03 -12.07
CA THR A 559 17.99 -12.31 -11.37
C THR A 559 18.57 -12.13 -9.96
N GLY A 560 18.53 -13.18 -9.15
CA GLY A 560 19.11 -13.13 -7.82
C GLY A 560 19.00 -14.42 -7.02
N ASP A 561 19.54 -14.34 -5.82
CA ASP A 561 19.77 -15.47 -4.93
C ASP A 561 18.58 -15.69 -3.99
N ASP A 562 18.50 -16.92 -3.48
CA ASP A 562 17.57 -17.27 -2.41
C ASP A 562 18.20 -16.90 -1.06
N LEU A 563 17.63 -15.89 -0.40
CA LEU A 563 18.14 -15.30 0.83
C LEU A 563 17.77 -16.14 2.08
N THR A 564 16.91 -17.16 1.94
CA THR A 564 16.50 -18.02 3.06
C THR A 564 17.25 -19.35 3.09
N VAL A 565 18.10 -19.66 2.10
CA VAL A 565 18.83 -20.94 1.99
C VAL A 565 19.58 -21.30 3.28
N LEU A 566 20.21 -20.32 3.91
CA LEU A 566 20.99 -20.56 5.14
C LEU A 566 20.11 -20.67 6.40
N ALA A 567 18.86 -20.22 6.35
CA ALA A 567 17.95 -20.13 7.49
C ALA A 567 16.56 -20.71 7.15
N GLU A 568 16.51 -21.77 6.34
CA GLU A 568 15.25 -22.30 5.79
C GLU A 568 14.24 -22.72 6.87
N HIS A 569 14.72 -23.15 8.04
CA HIS A 569 13.91 -23.60 9.18
C HIS A 569 13.08 -22.48 9.81
N LEU A 570 13.47 -21.22 9.59
CA LEU A 570 12.68 -20.07 10.00
C LEU A 570 11.41 -19.92 9.14
N PHE A 571 11.45 -20.40 7.88
CA PHE A 571 10.38 -20.27 6.90
C PHE A 571 9.64 -21.59 6.61
N ASP A 572 10.16 -22.73 7.07
CA ASP A 572 9.54 -24.03 6.83
C ASP A 572 8.11 -24.10 7.41
N GLY A 573 7.13 -24.37 6.54
CA GLY A 573 5.70 -24.37 6.88
C GLY A 573 5.10 -23.01 7.25
N ARG A 574 5.80 -21.90 7.01
CA ARG A 574 5.38 -20.53 7.35
C ARG A 574 5.40 -19.62 6.14
N ARG A 575 4.69 -18.49 6.22
CA ARG A 575 4.73 -17.43 5.21
C ARG A 575 4.94 -16.07 5.83
N VAL A 576 5.59 -15.18 5.10
CA VAL A 576 5.70 -13.75 5.47
C VAL A 576 4.36 -13.08 5.19
N VAL A 577 3.80 -12.39 6.19
CA VAL A 577 2.52 -11.68 6.08
C VAL A 577 2.69 -10.17 5.99
N SER A 578 3.74 -9.63 6.59
CA SER A 578 4.06 -8.20 6.58
C SER A 578 5.56 -8.05 6.72
N TRP A 579 6.16 -7.11 6.00
CA TRP A 579 7.57 -6.80 6.13
C TRP A 579 7.85 -5.37 5.66
N ASP A 580 8.91 -4.78 6.19
CA ASP A 580 9.36 -3.45 5.80
C ASP A 580 10.85 -3.26 6.10
N TYR A 581 11.44 -2.18 5.59
CA TYR A 581 12.87 -1.91 5.62
C TYR A 581 13.23 -0.64 6.38
N SER A 582 14.19 -0.80 7.29
CA SER A 582 14.84 0.29 8.01
C SER A 582 16.27 0.45 7.49
N GLN A 583 16.52 1.54 6.75
CA GLN A 583 17.82 1.78 6.12
C GLN A 583 18.89 2.18 7.15
N SER A 584 18.58 3.14 7.99
CA SER A 584 19.47 3.65 9.04
C SER A 584 19.06 3.10 10.41
N PRO A 585 19.99 2.67 11.28
CA PRO A 585 21.44 2.75 11.12
C PRO A 585 22.11 1.50 10.52
N TYR A 586 21.41 0.36 10.41
CA TYR A 586 22.04 -0.95 10.16
C TYR A 586 21.56 -1.69 8.90
N SER A 587 20.72 -1.10 8.04
CA SER A 587 20.13 -1.77 6.87
C SER A 587 19.43 -3.09 7.23
N MET A 588 18.27 -2.98 7.87
CA MET A 588 17.55 -4.09 8.47
C MET A 588 16.15 -4.23 7.90
N VAL A 589 15.85 -5.44 7.41
CA VAL A 589 14.52 -5.85 6.97
C VAL A 589 13.82 -6.54 8.13
N TRP A 590 12.61 -6.10 8.46
CA TRP A 590 11.76 -6.71 9.48
C TRP A 590 10.67 -7.50 8.80
N ALA A 591 10.48 -8.77 9.17
CA ALA A 591 9.47 -9.64 8.57
C ALA A 591 8.63 -10.34 9.63
N VAL A 592 7.32 -10.16 9.57
CA VAL A 592 6.33 -10.84 10.41
C VAL A 592 5.86 -12.10 9.68
N LEU A 593 5.87 -13.23 10.38
CA LEU A 593 5.37 -14.51 9.90
C LEU A 593 3.91 -14.72 10.30
N ASP A 594 3.22 -15.62 9.60
CA ASP A 594 1.84 -16.00 9.88
C ASP A 594 1.60 -16.68 11.24
N ASP A 595 2.64 -17.28 11.83
CA ASP A 595 2.61 -17.81 13.20
C ASP A 595 2.84 -16.74 14.28
N GLY A 596 3.04 -15.49 13.89
CA GLY A 596 3.18 -14.34 14.77
C GLY A 596 4.60 -14.06 15.25
N ARG A 597 5.62 -14.75 14.72
CA ARG A 597 7.04 -14.42 14.98
C ARG A 597 7.50 -13.23 14.17
N LEU A 598 8.44 -12.46 14.71
CA LEU A 598 9.13 -11.39 14.01
C LEU A 598 10.56 -11.85 13.69
N LEU A 599 10.99 -11.67 12.46
CA LEU A 599 12.36 -11.90 12.01
C LEU A 599 13.01 -10.57 11.65
N SER A 600 14.32 -10.46 11.86
CA SER A 600 15.12 -9.40 11.26
C SER A 600 16.17 -10.00 10.34
N MET A 601 16.40 -9.36 9.19
CA MET A 601 17.52 -9.63 8.31
C MET A 601 18.39 -8.38 8.18
N THR A 602 19.62 -8.45 8.64
CA THR A 602 20.63 -7.46 8.28
C THR A 602 21.11 -7.78 6.87
N PHE A 603 20.83 -6.88 5.93
CA PHE A 603 21.07 -7.09 4.51
C PHE A 603 21.99 -6.00 3.95
N MET A 604 23.23 -6.38 3.70
CA MET A 604 24.24 -5.57 3.01
C MET A 604 25.00 -6.45 2.01
N PRO A 605 24.46 -6.61 0.79
CA PRO A 605 25.03 -7.53 -0.21
C PRO A 605 26.47 -7.15 -0.60
N GLU A 606 26.79 -5.85 -0.65
CA GLU A 606 28.13 -5.32 -0.92
C GLU A 606 29.20 -5.77 0.09
N GLN A 607 28.80 -6.07 1.33
CA GLN A 607 29.66 -6.58 2.40
C GLN A 607 29.44 -8.08 2.65
N GLN A 608 28.65 -8.74 1.80
CA GLN A 608 28.26 -10.14 1.93
C GLN A 608 27.55 -10.49 3.24
N VAL A 609 26.91 -9.51 3.89
CA VAL A 609 26.17 -9.68 5.14
C VAL A 609 24.71 -10.00 4.84
N ILE A 610 24.30 -11.20 5.23
CA ILE A 610 22.93 -11.69 5.20
C ILE A 610 22.76 -12.47 6.49
N ALA A 611 22.17 -11.82 7.50
CA ALA A 611 22.07 -12.38 8.85
C ALA A 611 20.61 -12.35 9.33
N TRP A 612 19.99 -13.53 9.35
CA TRP A 612 18.66 -13.72 9.94
C TRP A 612 18.76 -13.90 11.45
N ALA A 613 17.80 -13.32 12.17
CA ALA A 613 17.59 -13.52 13.60
C ALA A 613 16.08 -13.51 13.92
N GLN A 614 15.69 -14.24 14.95
CA GLN A 614 14.30 -14.35 15.41
C GLN A 614 14.06 -13.49 16.64
N HIS A 615 12.90 -12.84 16.71
CA HIS A 615 12.43 -12.01 17.81
C HIS A 615 11.09 -12.50 18.33
N ASP A 616 10.98 -12.56 19.64
CA ASP A 616 9.76 -12.98 20.33
C ASP A 616 9.40 -11.98 21.41
N THR A 617 8.10 -11.93 21.68
CA THR A 617 7.45 -11.14 22.73
C THR A 617 6.34 -11.98 23.36
N ASP A 618 5.79 -11.56 24.49
CA ASP A 618 4.53 -12.14 25.00
C ASP A 618 3.38 -11.62 24.15
N GLY A 619 3.10 -12.29 23.03
CA GLY A 619 2.11 -11.88 22.03
C GLY A 619 2.41 -12.42 20.65
N THR A 620 1.60 -12.03 19.67
CA THR A 620 1.81 -12.35 18.26
C THR A 620 1.89 -11.07 17.44
N TYR A 621 2.98 -10.89 16.69
CA TYR A 621 3.12 -9.79 15.74
C TYR A 621 2.17 -9.99 14.55
N GLU A 622 1.51 -8.93 14.08
CA GLU A 622 0.55 -9.00 12.96
C GLU A 622 0.94 -8.09 11.77
N SER A 623 1.59 -6.95 12.03
CA SER A 623 2.00 -6.00 10.99
C SER A 623 3.28 -5.27 11.41
N VAL A 624 4.13 -4.90 10.44
CA VAL A 624 5.30 -4.04 10.63
C VAL A 624 5.35 -2.93 9.58
N CYS A 625 5.88 -1.77 9.97
CA CYS A 625 6.07 -0.60 9.12
C CYS A 625 7.30 0.18 9.62
N CYS A 626 8.14 0.70 8.74
CA CYS A 626 9.33 1.47 9.07
C CYS A 626 9.19 2.91 8.60
N VAL A 627 9.46 3.87 9.50
CA VAL A 627 9.43 5.30 9.19
C VAL A 627 10.68 6.01 9.73
N ARG A 628 11.08 7.11 9.08
CA ARG A 628 12.25 7.91 9.47
C ARG A 628 11.90 8.88 10.59
N GLU A 629 12.50 8.72 11.76
CA GLU A 629 12.39 9.68 12.85
C GLU A 629 13.76 10.30 13.16
N GLY A 630 13.93 11.59 12.83
CA GLY A 630 15.22 12.27 12.95
C GLY A 630 16.27 11.68 12.02
N THR A 631 17.26 10.97 12.57
CA THR A 631 18.40 10.40 11.81
C THR A 631 18.34 8.87 11.64
N ILE A 632 17.31 8.24 12.17
CA ILE A 632 17.15 6.77 12.23
C ILE A 632 15.83 6.33 11.62
N ASP A 633 15.81 5.14 11.03
CA ASP A 633 14.55 4.47 10.67
C ASP A 633 14.10 3.59 11.84
N VAL A 634 12.81 3.68 12.14
CA VAL A 634 12.22 3.08 13.33
C VAL A 634 11.09 2.14 12.89
N ALA A 635 11.10 0.92 13.42
CA ALA A 635 10.06 -0.06 13.15
C ALA A 635 8.89 0.11 14.13
N TYR A 636 7.69 0.25 13.57
CA TYR A 636 6.42 0.15 14.25
C TYR A 636 5.82 -1.22 13.99
N VAL A 637 5.26 -1.83 15.04
CA VAL A 637 4.66 -3.16 14.98
C VAL A 637 3.27 -3.13 15.60
N SER A 638 2.35 -3.89 15.00
CA SER A 638 1.07 -4.24 15.64
C SER A 638 1.23 -5.58 16.32
N VAL A 639 0.88 -5.66 17.61
CA VAL A 639 1.01 -6.87 18.42
C VAL A 639 -0.33 -7.21 19.07
N ARG A 640 -0.79 -8.42 18.82
CA ARG A 640 -1.97 -9.01 19.47
C ARG A 640 -1.55 -9.73 20.74
N ARG A 641 -2.24 -9.45 21.85
CA ARG A 641 -2.00 -10.05 23.17
C ARG A 641 -3.30 -10.48 23.83
N THR A 642 -3.16 -11.33 24.85
CA THR A 642 -4.24 -11.62 25.80
C THR A 642 -3.96 -10.89 27.10
N VAL A 643 -4.84 -9.96 27.48
CA VAL A 643 -4.79 -9.17 28.73
C VAL A 643 -6.12 -9.36 29.44
N GLU A 644 -6.10 -9.78 30.70
CA GLU A 644 -7.30 -10.14 31.48
C GLU A 644 -8.28 -11.10 30.76
N GLY A 645 -7.74 -12.02 29.95
CA GLY A 645 -8.54 -12.97 29.17
C GLY A 645 -9.18 -12.38 27.89
N GLN A 646 -9.01 -11.09 27.61
CA GLN A 646 -9.47 -10.43 26.39
C GLN A 646 -8.37 -10.35 25.34
N THR A 647 -8.75 -10.44 24.06
CA THR A 647 -7.82 -10.19 22.96
C THR A 647 -7.67 -8.69 22.75
N LYS A 648 -6.46 -8.20 22.92
CA LYS A 648 -6.09 -6.79 22.77
C LYS A 648 -5.03 -6.62 21.68
N ARG A 649 -5.02 -5.46 21.03
CA ARG A 649 -4.04 -5.14 19.98
C ARG A 649 -3.45 -3.77 20.18
N TYR A 650 -2.12 -3.72 20.17
CA TYR A 650 -1.36 -2.53 20.47
C TYR A 650 -0.41 -2.19 19.33
N ILE A 651 -0.27 -0.89 19.06
CA ILE A 651 0.82 -0.38 18.23
C ILE A 651 2.00 -0.09 19.14
N GLU A 652 3.15 -0.61 18.77
CA GLU A 652 4.40 -0.43 19.50
C GLU A 652 5.51 0.06 18.58
N ARG A 653 6.44 0.82 19.15
CA ARG A 653 7.60 1.37 18.45
C ARG A 653 8.87 0.71 18.95
N ILE A 654 9.57 -0.03 18.10
CA ILE A 654 10.88 -0.61 18.42
C ILE A 654 11.92 0.52 18.38
N GLY A 655 12.52 0.83 19.52
CA GLY A 655 13.42 1.98 19.69
C GLY A 655 14.80 1.82 19.04
N ASP A 656 15.64 2.86 19.19
CA ASP A 656 17.08 2.71 18.99
C ASP A 656 17.72 2.15 20.27
N ARG A 657 18.85 1.49 20.10
CA ARG A 657 19.71 1.02 21.17
C ARG A 657 20.66 2.10 21.69
N ARG A 658 20.81 3.24 20.99
CA ARG A 658 21.72 4.32 21.40
C ARG A 658 21.15 5.11 22.58
N PHE A 659 21.96 5.26 23.62
CA PHE A 659 21.69 6.09 24.80
C PHE A 659 23.01 6.65 25.34
N ASP A 660 22.97 7.85 25.92
CA ASP A 660 24.13 8.50 26.55
C ASP A 660 24.21 8.20 28.05
N ASP A 661 23.05 8.05 28.71
CA ASP A 661 22.92 7.64 30.10
C ASP A 661 22.31 6.21 30.15
N ILE A 662 22.92 5.33 30.95
CA ILE A 662 22.42 3.96 31.17
C ILE A 662 21.02 3.94 31.81
N ARG A 663 20.63 5.02 32.48
CA ARG A 663 19.27 5.20 32.99
C ARG A 663 18.22 5.32 31.88
N ASP A 664 18.63 5.59 30.63
CA ASP A 664 17.75 5.69 29.45
C ASP A 664 17.75 4.41 28.60
N ALA A 665 18.43 3.35 29.07
CA ALA A 665 18.50 2.06 28.41
C ALA A 665 17.12 1.39 28.38
N PHE A 666 16.55 1.23 27.19
CA PHE A 666 15.20 0.71 27.03
C PHE A 666 15.20 -0.70 26.43
N PHE A 667 15.13 -1.73 27.30
CA PHE A 667 15.17 -3.15 26.95
C PHE A 667 14.01 -3.95 27.54
N VAL A 668 12.80 -3.39 27.41
CA VAL A 668 11.52 -4.02 27.77
C VAL A 668 10.53 -3.89 26.63
N ASP A 669 9.60 -4.82 26.52
CA ASP A 669 8.58 -4.82 25.47
C ASP A 669 7.26 -4.21 25.95
N SER A 670 6.54 -3.57 25.02
CA SER A 670 5.30 -2.85 25.29
C SER A 670 5.43 -1.92 26.50
N GLY A 671 6.62 -1.36 26.71
CA GLY A 671 6.97 -0.68 27.94
C GLY A 671 6.64 0.81 27.93
N LEU A 672 6.57 1.38 29.13
CA LEU A 672 6.45 2.81 29.38
C LEU A 672 7.61 3.30 30.23
N THR A 673 7.80 4.62 30.22
CA THR A 673 8.85 5.30 30.98
C THR A 673 8.24 6.30 31.94
N TYR A 674 8.63 6.23 33.20
CA TYR A 674 8.53 7.33 34.14
C TYR A 674 9.86 8.09 34.14
N ASP A 675 9.82 9.37 33.78
CA ASP A 675 10.99 10.25 33.86
C ASP A 675 10.72 11.40 34.84
N GLY A 676 11.32 11.27 36.03
CA GLY A 676 11.26 12.25 37.10
C GLY A 676 12.23 13.42 36.92
N ARG A 677 13.17 13.37 35.97
CA ARG A 677 14.19 14.40 35.76
C ARG A 677 13.54 15.71 35.34
N LYS A 678 13.94 16.80 35.97
CA LYS A 678 13.46 18.15 35.69
C LYS A 678 14.62 19.03 35.27
N SER A 679 14.40 19.84 34.23
CA SER A 679 15.33 20.88 33.78
C SER A 679 14.93 22.28 34.26
N THR A 680 13.89 22.38 35.08
CA THR A 680 13.41 23.65 35.65
C THR A 680 14.27 24.06 36.84
N ARG A 681 14.36 25.37 37.10
CA ARG A 681 15.09 25.87 38.26
C ARG A 681 14.29 25.60 39.52
N ILE A 682 14.94 25.04 40.54
CA ILE A 682 14.47 25.07 41.92
C ILE A 682 15.40 25.91 42.77
N ASP A 683 14.81 26.70 43.67
CA ASP A 683 15.47 27.31 44.80
C ASP A 683 15.45 26.34 45.98
N VAL A 684 16.60 26.17 46.61
CA VAL A 684 16.80 25.33 47.78
C VAL A 684 17.03 26.28 48.95
N ASP A 685 16.00 26.45 49.77
CA ASP A 685 16.02 27.36 50.93
C ASP A 685 16.03 26.53 52.22
N PRO A 686 17.19 26.40 52.89
CA PRO A 686 17.31 25.58 54.08
C PRO A 686 17.02 26.38 55.37
N GLY A 687 16.57 27.65 55.26
CA GLY A 687 16.30 28.54 56.40
C GLY A 687 17.53 29.29 56.93
N GLU A 688 17.37 30.03 58.03
CA GLU A 688 18.38 30.99 58.55
C GLU A 688 19.58 30.34 59.29
N ASP A 689 19.56 29.04 59.61
CA ASP A 689 20.71 28.29 60.19
C ASP A 689 20.61 26.77 59.94
N PRO A 690 21.01 26.29 58.75
CA PRO A 690 20.76 24.91 58.35
C PRO A 690 21.80 23.92 58.88
N ASP A 691 21.34 22.87 59.57
CA ASP A 691 22.19 21.81 60.13
C ASP A 691 22.55 20.71 59.10
N TRP A 692 21.88 20.69 57.94
CA TRP A 692 22.08 19.77 56.80
C TRP A 692 22.18 18.28 57.19
N SER A 693 21.63 17.95 58.35
CA SER A 693 21.67 16.61 58.95
C SER A 693 20.46 15.81 58.50
N ALA A 694 20.44 14.50 58.75
CA ALA A 694 19.25 13.70 58.48
C ALA A 694 18.08 14.23 59.36
N GLY A 695 16.97 14.60 58.72
CA GLY A 695 15.80 15.21 59.33
C GLY A 695 15.73 16.73 59.19
N SER A 696 16.77 17.40 58.65
CA SER A 696 16.79 18.85 58.48
C SER A 696 15.70 19.34 57.52
N TYR A 697 15.01 20.43 57.85
CA TYR A 697 14.01 21.03 56.98
C TYR A 697 14.65 21.79 55.82
N VAL A 698 14.14 21.58 54.61
CA VAL A 698 14.54 22.30 53.41
C VAL A 698 13.30 22.66 52.61
N ALA A 699 13.09 23.94 52.33
CA ALA A 699 12.04 24.41 51.43
C ALA A 699 12.52 24.35 49.99
N ILE A 700 11.69 23.78 49.11
CA ILE A 700 11.96 23.71 47.67
C ILE A 700 10.94 24.56 46.95
N ARG A 701 11.43 25.58 46.24
CA ARG A 701 10.59 26.49 45.45
C ARG A 701 10.93 26.39 43.97
N ALA A 702 9.97 26.00 43.15
CA ALA A 702 10.09 25.98 41.69
C ALA A 702 9.74 27.35 41.08
N ASP A 703 10.23 27.60 39.87
CA ASP A 703 9.95 28.82 39.09
C ASP A 703 8.56 28.83 38.42
N ARG A 704 7.82 27.72 38.51
CA ARG A 704 6.50 27.48 37.91
C ARG A 704 5.77 26.36 38.64
N ASP A 705 4.50 26.13 38.28
CA ASP A 705 3.67 25.05 38.79
C ASP A 705 4.31 23.68 38.48
N MET A 706 4.73 22.97 39.52
CA MET A 706 5.45 21.70 39.46
C MET A 706 4.98 20.68 40.50
N PHE A 707 4.31 21.13 41.56
CA PHE A 707 3.91 20.31 42.69
C PHE A 707 2.39 20.23 42.81
N ASP A 708 1.91 19.13 43.37
CA ASP A 708 0.52 18.93 43.75
C ASP A 708 0.43 18.12 45.06
N GLU A 709 -0.75 18.06 45.66
CA GLU A 709 -0.98 17.36 46.93
C GLU A 709 -0.62 15.87 46.89
N SER A 710 -0.69 15.21 45.72
CA SER A 710 -0.35 13.78 45.57
C SER A 710 1.15 13.51 45.64
N MET A 711 1.97 14.56 45.62
CA MET A 711 3.43 14.45 45.72
C MET A 711 3.94 14.36 47.17
N VAL A 712 3.08 14.60 48.17
CA VAL A 712 3.44 14.40 49.58
C VAL A 712 3.79 12.91 49.81
N GLY A 713 4.94 12.66 50.44
CA GLY A 713 5.54 11.34 50.63
C GLY A 713 6.43 10.86 49.47
N ARG A 714 6.61 11.67 48.41
CA ARG A 714 7.61 11.44 47.36
C ARG A 714 8.96 12.06 47.74
N TYR A 715 10.00 11.65 47.04
CA TYR A 715 11.36 12.14 47.28
C TYR A 715 11.83 13.02 46.13
N ILE A 716 12.50 14.13 46.45
CA ILE A 716 13.27 14.95 45.54
C ILE A 716 14.73 14.56 45.67
N ARG A 717 15.37 14.23 44.55
CA ARG A 717 16.82 14.06 44.48
C ARG A 717 17.43 15.29 43.82
N ILE A 718 18.45 15.86 44.46
CA ILE A 718 19.25 16.95 43.89
C ILE A 718 20.66 16.41 43.68
N THR A 719 21.20 16.54 42.48
CA THR A 719 22.54 16.05 42.13
C THR A 719 23.54 17.21 42.16
N GLY A 720 24.62 17.05 42.91
CA GLY A 720 25.72 18.00 42.98
C GLY A 720 26.69 17.84 41.83
N HIS A 721 27.55 18.85 41.62
CA HIS A 721 28.55 18.89 40.54
C HIS A 721 29.61 17.77 40.62
N ASP A 722 29.74 17.09 41.76
CA ASP A 722 30.65 15.98 42.01
C ASP A 722 29.97 14.60 41.85
N GLY A 723 28.69 14.56 41.47
CA GLY A 723 27.89 13.35 41.34
C GLY A 723 27.34 12.80 42.67
N GLN A 724 27.63 13.43 43.80
CA GLN A 724 26.91 13.16 45.05
C GLN A 724 25.48 13.70 44.93
N PHE A 725 24.57 13.17 45.73
CA PHE A 725 23.18 13.60 45.69
C PHE A 725 22.56 13.75 47.08
N ALA A 726 21.68 14.74 47.21
CA ALA A 726 20.78 14.89 48.34
C ALA A 726 19.46 14.19 48.03
N GLN A 727 18.84 13.61 49.06
CA GLN A 727 17.51 13.03 48.95
C GLN A 727 16.63 13.67 50.02
N LEU A 728 15.54 14.30 49.58
CA LEU A 728 14.65 15.13 50.38
C LEU A 728 13.23 14.59 50.26
N GLU A 729 12.59 14.24 51.37
CA GLU A 729 11.21 13.75 51.37
C GLU A 729 10.22 14.91 51.50
N ILE A 730 9.24 14.98 50.61
CA ILE A 730 8.17 15.98 50.65
C ILE A 730 7.19 15.61 51.76
N TYR A 731 7.09 16.42 52.81
CA TYR A 731 6.14 16.16 53.90
C TYR A 731 4.95 17.11 53.91
N ASN A 732 5.06 18.26 53.23
CA ASN A 732 3.96 19.23 53.16
C ASN A 732 3.94 19.95 51.80
N TYR A 733 2.80 19.90 51.13
CA TYR A 733 2.49 20.72 49.97
C TYR A 733 1.88 22.05 50.43
N LEU A 734 2.34 23.17 49.89
CA LEU A 734 1.78 24.49 50.21
C LEU A 734 1.05 25.10 49.01
N ASP A 735 1.72 25.15 47.87
CA ASP A 735 1.19 25.66 46.61
C ASP A 735 1.92 24.99 45.42
N PRO A 736 1.46 25.18 44.17
CA PRO A 736 2.03 24.50 43.00
C PRO A 736 3.53 24.75 42.79
N THR A 737 4.11 25.78 43.41
CA THR A 737 5.51 26.16 43.29
C THR A 737 6.33 25.86 44.54
N LEU A 738 5.71 25.52 45.68
CA LEU A 738 6.40 25.42 46.97
C LEU A 738 5.99 24.19 47.77
N VAL A 739 7.00 23.40 48.12
CA VAL A 739 6.89 22.26 49.03
C VAL A 739 7.92 22.35 50.15
N TYR A 740 7.56 21.84 51.33
CA TYR A 740 8.51 21.62 52.40
C TYR A 740 8.97 20.18 52.44
N THR A 741 10.27 20.00 52.64
CA THR A 741 10.94 18.71 52.65
C THR A 741 11.77 18.48 53.90
N HIS A 742 12.08 17.23 54.22
CA HIS A 742 13.11 16.87 55.19
C HIS A 742 14.20 16.04 54.54
N ALA A 743 15.46 16.30 54.90
CA ALA A 743 16.59 15.54 54.39
C ALA A 743 16.57 14.11 54.93
N VAL A 744 16.63 13.10 54.05
CA VAL A 744 16.61 11.68 54.46
C VAL A 744 17.94 11.25 55.05
N ARG A 745 19.01 11.85 54.55
CA ARG A 745 20.40 11.62 54.93
C ARG A 745 21.11 12.97 55.04
N VAL A 746 22.33 12.97 55.58
CA VAL A 746 23.18 14.17 55.57
C VAL A 746 23.32 14.69 54.14
N VAL A 747 23.03 15.98 53.94
CA VAL A 747 23.10 16.61 52.61
C VAL A 747 24.57 16.88 52.27
N PRO A 748 25.11 16.30 51.17
CA PRO A 748 26.49 16.53 50.73
C PRO A 748 26.75 18.01 50.43
N GLU A 749 27.97 18.49 50.68
CA GLU A 749 28.33 19.91 50.45
C GLU A 749 28.07 20.36 49.01
N SER A 750 28.30 19.48 48.04
CA SER A 750 28.04 19.76 46.61
C SER A 750 26.57 19.98 46.27
N CYS A 751 25.65 19.56 47.15
CA CYS A 751 24.20 19.70 46.99
C CYS A 751 23.63 20.86 47.82
N ARG A 752 24.43 21.53 48.65
CA ARG A 752 24.03 22.70 49.47
C ARG A 752 24.06 23.99 48.64
N VAL A 753 23.31 23.97 47.54
CA VAL A 753 23.25 25.06 46.57
C VAL A 753 22.10 26.01 46.91
N THR A 754 22.15 27.26 46.44
CA THR A 754 21.00 28.17 46.51
C THR A 754 19.92 27.80 45.49
N TYR A 755 20.33 27.24 44.34
CA TYR A 755 19.42 26.77 43.31
C TYR A 755 20.04 25.59 42.53
N SER A 756 19.21 24.75 41.93
CA SER A 756 19.63 23.65 41.05
C SER A 756 18.77 23.58 39.78
N TYR A 757 19.38 23.10 38.70
CA TYR A 757 18.72 22.66 37.47
C TYR A 757 18.82 21.13 37.29
N ASP A 758 19.59 20.45 38.14
CA ASP A 758 19.82 19.01 38.11
C ASP A 758 19.14 18.40 39.33
N TRP A 759 17.85 18.12 39.17
CA TRP A 759 17.00 17.51 40.19
C TRP A 759 15.93 16.64 39.57
N GLU A 760 15.42 15.69 40.34
CA GLU A 760 14.38 14.76 39.91
C GLU A 760 13.39 14.47 41.03
N ILE A 761 12.13 14.23 40.65
CA ILE A 761 11.08 13.72 41.56
C ILE A 761 11.06 12.21 41.42
N GLN A 762 11.20 11.50 42.52
CA GLN A 762 11.23 10.05 42.54
C GLN A 762 9.84 9.47 42.83
N ALA A 763 9.51 8.36 42.15
CA ALA A 763 8.28 7.62 42.35
C ALA A 763 8.55 6.19 42.82
N LYS A 764 7.62 5.67 43.61
CA LYS A 764 7.59 4.27 44.05
C LYS A 764 6.48 3.47 43.36
N THR A 765 5.30 4.09 43.21
CA THR A 765 4.16 3.51 42.49
C THR A 765 4.05 4.15 41.12
N LEU A 766 3.97 3.32 40.09
CA LEU A 766 3.87 3.71 38.70
C LEU A 766 2.51 3.26 38.17
N SER A 767 1.69 4.19 37.70
CA SER A 767 0.36 3.95 37.13
C SER A 767 0.37 4.14 35.60
N GLY A 768 -0.73 3.83 34.92
CA GLY A 768 -0.85 3.95 33.46
C GLY A 768 -0.39 2.70 32.71
N LEU A 769 -0.38 1.54 33.38
CA LEU A 769 0.04 0.25 32.84
C LEU A 769 -1.16 -0.65 32.52
N GLU A 770 -2.34 -0.08 32.25
CA GLU A 770 -3.58 -0.84 32.01
C GLU A 770 -3.46 -1.81 30.83
N HIS A 771 -2.60 -1.51 29.86
CA HIS A 771 -2.32 -2.38 28.72
C HIS A 771 -1.50 -3.64 29.07
N LEU A 772 -0.97 -3.72 30.28
CA LEU A 772 -0.19 -4.85 30.81
C LEU A 772 -0.83 -5.49 32.04
N GLU A 773 -2.12 -5.26 32.29
CA GLU A 773 -2.81 -5.77 33.49
C GLU A 773 -2.67 -7.30 33.65
N GLY A 774 -2.29 -7.73 34.86
CA GLY A 774 -2.05 -9.13 35.20
C GLY A 774 -0.78 -9.75 34.57
N LYS A 775 0.02 -8.99 33.82
CA LYS A 775 1.29 -9.47 33.24
C LYS A 775 2.44 -9.31 34.22
N THR A 776 3.42 -10.21 34.10
CA THR A 776 4.71 -10.06 34.77
C THR A 776 5.61 -9.14 33.95
N VAL A 777 6.02 -8.03 34.55
CA VAL A 777 6.88 -7.01 33.94
C VAL A 777 8.27 -7.02 34.55
N SER A 778 9.27 -6.65 33.75
CA SER A 778 10.64 -6.39 34.18
C SER A 778 10.86 -4.89 34.30
N VAL A 779 11.71 -4.48 35.24
CA VAL A 779 11.88 -3.07 35.58
C VAL A 779 13.37 -2.68 35.60
N LEU A 780 13.71 -1.65 34.81
CA LEU A 780 14.95 -0.92 34.95
C LEU A 780 14.66 0.37 35.72
N ALA A 781 15.32 0.58 36.86
CA ALA A 781 15.15 1.77 37.67
C ALA A 781 16.51 2.40 37.98
N ASP A 782 16.67 3.69 37.66
CA ASP A 782 17.92 4.44 37.77
C ASP A 782 19.15 3.68 37.24
N GLY A 783 18.98 3.00 36.10
CA GLY A 783 20.06 2.28 35.41
C GLY A 783 20.42 0.92 36.02
N ASN A 784 19.60 0.42 36.95
CA ASN A 784 19.76 -0.90 37.58
C ASN A 784 18.52 -1.76 37.38
N ALA A 785 18.71 -3.05 37.10
CA ALA A 785 17.61 -4.01 37.07
C ALA A 785 17.14 -4.28 38.50
N VAL A 786 15.85 -4.08 38.77
CA VAL A 786 15.26 -4.18 40.14
C VAL A 786 14.32 -5.38 40.30
N GLY A 787 14.32 -6.29 39.34
CA GLY A 787 13.54 -7.53 39.35
C GLY A 787 12.24 -7.45 38.54
N SER A 788 11.36 -8.43 38.77
CA SER A 788 10.07 -8.56 38.11
C SER A 788 8.92 -8.29 39.06
N TYR A 789 7.86 -7.67 38.55
CA TYR A 789 6.65 -7.30 39.28
C TYR A 789 5.42 -7.75 38.50
N ILE A 790 4.27 -7.84 39.15
CA ILE A 790 2.98 -8.08 38.50
C ILE A 790 2.25 -6.75 38.45
N VAL A 791 1.64 -6.43 37.31
CA VAL A 791 0.78 -5.25 37.17
C VAL A 791 -0.56 -5.58 37.81
N GLU A 792 -0.95 -4.77 38.79
CA GLU A 792 -2.22 -4.86 39.51
C GLU A 792 -2.89 -3.48 39.51
N ASP A 793 -4.17 -3.43 39.10
CA ASP A 793 -4.98 -2.20 39.00
C ASP A 793 -4.30 -1.11 38.14
N GLY A 794 -3.68 -1.51 37.02
CA GLY A 794 -2.96 -0.63 36.10
C GLY A 794 -1.67 -0.06 36.67
N SER A 795 -1.14 -0.64 37.75
CA SER A 795 -0.01 -0.08 38.48
C SER A 795 1.01 -1.12 38.97
N VAL A 796 2.22 -0.64 39.29
CA VAL A 796 3.28 -1.40 39.95
C VAL A 796 3.87 -0.59 41.10
N THR A 797 4.02 -1.20 42.27
CA THR A 797 4.70 -0.59 43.42
C THR A 797 6.09 -1.22 43.63
N LEU A 798 7.13 -0.41 43.45
CA LEU A 798 8.52 -0.80 43.58
C LEU A 798 8.95 -0.86 45.05
N HIS A 799 10.07 -1.54 45.34
CA HIS A 799 10.60 -1.62 46.70
C HIS A 799 11.13 -0.28 47.23
N ASN A 800 11.74 0.52 46.35
CA ASN A 800 12.32 1.84 46.66
C ASN A 800 11.76 2.91 45.69
N TYR A 801 12.12 4.17 45.96
CA TYR A 801 11.80 5.31 45.11
C TYR A 801 12.92 5.53 44.10
N TYR A 802 12.56 5.77 42.85
CA TYR A 802 13.50 5.94 41.73
C TYR A 802 13.14 7.15 40.88
N GLY A 803 14.14 7.79 40.28
CA GLY A 803 13.97 8.97 39.43
C GLY A 803 13.52 8.62 38.02
N VAL A 804 14.19 7.67 37.37
CA VAL A 804 13.84 7.19 36.03
C VAL A 804 13.57 5.70 36.06
N VAL A 805 12.41 5.30 35.55
CA VAL A 805 11.98 3.90 35.53
C VAL A 805 11.42 3.52 34.18
N HIS A 806 11.92 2.43 33.62
CA HIS A 806 11.32 1.73 32.48
C HIS A 806 10.66 0.45 32.95
N VAL A 807 9.37 0.29 32.65
CA VAL A 807 8.57 -0.89 32.99
C VAL A 807 7.98 -1.48 31.73
N GLY A 808 8.10 -2.79 31.55
CA GLY A 808 7.47 -3.50 30.43
C GLY A 808 7.72 -5.00 30.48
N LEU A 809 7.29 -5.70 29.45
CA LEU A 809 7.45 -7.15 29.34
C LEU A 809 8.93 -7.55 29.24
N PRO A 810 9.35 -8.65 29.88
CA PRO A 810 10.73 -9.10 29.86
C PRO A 810 11.14 -9.59 28.46
N ILE A 811 12.37 -9.26 28.06
CA ILE A 811 12.99 -9.76 26.83
C ILE A 811 14.10 -10.73 27.23
N THR A 812 14.06 -11.95 26.70
CA THR A 812 15.14 -12.94 26.88
C THR A 812 15.94 -13.04 25.60
N ALA A 813 17.16 -12.53 25.61
CA ALA A 813 18.10 -12.57 24.49
C ALA A 813 19.02 -13.78 24.63
N GLN A 814 19.13 -14.59 23.57
CA GLN A 814 19.88 -15.85 23.58
C GLN A 814 20.69 -16.06 22.30
N ILE A 815 21.95 -16.43 22.46
CA ILE A 815 22.84 -16.90 21.40
C ILE A 815 23.31 -18.32 21.72
N GLU A 816 23.38 -19.17 20.71
CA GLU A 816 24.03 -20.48 20.77
C GLU A 816 25.01 -20.59 19.61
N THR A 817 26.28 -20.89 19.91
CA THR A 817 27.29 -21.10 18.86
C THR A 817 27.07 -22.45 18.19
N LEU A 818 27.55 -22.58 16.95
CA LEU A 818 27.68 -23.89 16.33
C LEU A 818 28.75 -24.73 17.05
N PRO A 819 28.70 -26.07 16.96
CA PRO A 819 29.75 -26.93 17.48
C PRO A 819 31.12 -26.52 16.93
N PHE A 820 32.09 -26.27 17.80
CA PHE A 820 33.42 -25.83 17.36
C PHE A 820 34.10 -26.91 16.53
N ASN A 821 34.79 -26.45 15.48
CA ASN A 821 35.63 -27.28 14.65
C ASN A 821 36.95 -26.54 14.35
N SER A 822 38.06 -27.28 14.30
CA SER A 822 39.37 -26.72 13.97
C SER A 822 39.65 -26.86 12.48
N ALA A 823 40.22 -25.83 11.87
CA ALA A 823 40.62 -25.85 10.45
C ALA A 823 41.79 -26.81 10.15
N GLN A 824 42.58 -27.16 11.17
CA GLN A 824 43.80 -27.97 10.99
C GLN A 824 43.58 -29.47 11.25
N GLN A 825 42.59 -29.83 12.08
CA GLN A 825 42.26 -31.22 12.37
C GLN A 825 40.75 -31.37 12.58
N MET A 826 40.19 -32.44 12.01
CA MET A 826 38.79 -32.80 12.21
C MET A 826 38.60 -33.27 13.66
N ILE A 827 37.99 -32.42 14.50
CA ILE A 827 37.79 -32.65 15.94
C ILE A 827 36.33 -32.90 16.31
N ARG A 828 35.46 -33.11 15.31
CA ARG A 828 34.01 -33.26 15.51
C ARG A 828 33.61 -34.54 16.24
N THR A 829 34.35 -35.62 16.08
CA THR A 829 34.09 -36.91 16.77
C THR A 829 34.74 -37.01 18.14
N LYS A 830 35.55 -36.00 18.51
CA LYS A 830 36.29 -35.99 19.77
C LYS A 830 35.48 -35.29 20.84
N ARG A 831 35.58 -35.79 22.07
CA ARG A 831 34.96 -35.12 23.21
C ARG A 831 35.70 -33.81 23.48
N LYS A 832 34.95 -32.77 23.81
CA LYS A 832 35.44 -31.43 24.11
C LYS A 832 35.09 -31.10 25.54
N GLN A 833 36.00 -30.45 26.24
CA GLN A 833 35.76 -29.92 27.57
C GLN A 833 36.00 -28.42 27.53
N ILE A 834 34.98 -27.65 27.90
CA ILE A 834 35.06 -26.19 28.01
C ILE A 834 35.14 -25.86 29.51
N THR A 835 36.28 -25.29 29.92
CA THR A 835 36.52 -24.90 31.32
C THR A 835 36.33 -23.41 31.55
N LYS A 836 36.39 -22.62 30.49
CA LYS A 836 36.29 -21.17 30.55
C LYS A 836 35.72 -20.62 29.25
N VAL A 837 34.91 -19.57 29.35
CA VAL A 837 34.45 -18.79 28.20
C VAL A 837 34.86 -17.34 28.43
N SER A 838 35.65 -16.82 27.50
CA SER A 838 36.00 -15.40 27.43
C SER A 838 35.08 -14.72 26.41
N LEU A 839 34.39 -13.66 26.81
CA LEU A 839 33.56 -12.85 25.91
C LEU A 839 34.21 -11.48 25.72
N LEU A 840 34.28 -11.00 24.48
CA LEU A 840 34.57 -9.59 24.22
C LEU A 840 33.24 -8.86 24.13
N VAL A 841 33.03 -7.88 24.99
CA VAL A 841 31.77 -7.16 25.14
C VAL A 841 31.99 -5.66 25.07
N LYS A 842 30.93 -4.94 24.68
CA LYS A 842 30.92 -3.46 24.67
C LYS A 842 29.66 -2.95 25.36
N ASP A 843 29.81 -2.04 26.30
CA ASP A 843 28.73 -1.38 27.02
C ASP A 843 27.66 -2.37 27.48
N SER A 844 28.09 -3.48 28.11
CA SER A 844 27.23 -4.63 28.40
C SER A 844 27.11 -4.91 29.89
N ARG A 845 25.96 -5.47 30.31
CA ARG A 845 25.70 -5.92 31.68
C ARG A 845 24.78 -7.16 31.75
N GLY A 846 24.90 -7.90 32.85
CA GLY A 846 23.96 -8.98 33.19
C GLY A 846 24.09 -10.20 32.28
N ILE A 847 25.29 -10.46 31.77
CA ILE A 847 25.55 -11.56 30.83
C ILE A 847 25.73 -12.87 31.60
N GLU A 848 24.98 -13.88 31.17
CA GLU A 848 25.11 -15.27 31.60
C GLU A 848 25.69 -16.09 30.44
N THR A 849 26.64 -16.98 30.72
CA THR A 849 27.18 -17.89 29.69
C THR A 849 27.43 -19.28 30.24
N GLY A 850 27.41 -20.27 29.37
CA GLY A 850 27.49 -21.67 29.74
C GLY A 850 27.60 -22.59 28.54
N ARG A 851 27.43 -23.88 28.79
CA ARG A 851 27.44 -24.93 27.74
C ARG A 851 26.04 -25.24 27.22
N SER A 852 25.02 -24.97 28.04
CA SER A 852 23.62 -25.08 27.67
C SER A 852 22.80 -24.10 28.51
N TYR A 853 21.56 -23.81 28.10
CA TYR A 853 20.68 -22.89 28.82
C TYR A 853 20.27 -23.38 30.22
N SER A 854 20.49 -24.65 30.55
CA SER A 854 20.29 -25.20 31.90
C SER A 854 21.55 -25.16 32.77
N ASP A 855 22.72 -24.84 32.19
CA ASP A 855 24.03 -24.78 32.85
C ASP A 855 24.68 -23.41 32.58
N LEU A 856 24.00 -22.35 33.01
CA LEU A 856 24.47 -20.97 32.87
C LEU A 856 25.20 -20.52 34.13
N THR A 857 26.34 -19.89 33.95
CA THR A 857 27.12 -19.24 35.01
C THR A 857 27.10 -17.73 34.80
N TYR A 858 26.77 -17.00 35.87
CA TYR A 858 26.80 -15.53 35.88
C TYR A 858 28.24 -15.02 36.01
N TYR A 859 28.54 -13.89 35.37
CA TYR A 859 29.86 -13.27 35.48
C TYR A 859 30.11 -12.74 36.91
N GLN A 860 31.00 -13.42 37.64
CA GLN A 860 31.16 -13.28 39.10
C GLN A 860 31.53 -11.86 39.57
N THR A 861 32.25 -11.08 38.78
CA THR A 861 32.69 -9.72 39.17
C THR A 861 31.54 -8.73 39.22
N GLU A 862 30.53 -8.88 38.37
CA GLU A 862 29.27 -8.10 38.46
C GLU A 862 28.49 -8.47 39.73
N PHE A 863 28.43 -9.77 40.07
CA PHE A 863 27.74 -10.25 41.27
C PHE A 863 28.37 -9.70 42.55
N ALA A 864 29.70 -9.61 42.60
CA ALA A 864 30.44 -9.02 43.71
C ALA A 864 30.17 -7.51 43.84
N GLN A 865 30.16 -6.75 42.74
CA GLN A 865 29.86 -5.31 42.75
C GLN A 865 28.40 -5.02 43.12
N HIS A 866 27.44 -5.82 42.64
CA HIS A 866 26.04 -5.75 43.04
C HIS A 866 25.87 -5.98 44.55
N LYS A 867 26.56 -6.97 45.12
CA LYS A 867 26.46 -7.34 46.53
C LYS A 867 27.13 -6.34 47.47
N GLU A 868 28.25 -5.74 47.06
CA GLU A 868 28.98 -4.74 47.85
C GLU A 868 28.26 -3.38 47.85
N ARG A 869 27.70 -2.92 46.70
CA ARG A 869 26.99 -1.63 46.62
C ARG A 869 25.57 -1.67 47.17
N ALA A 870 24.86 -2.80 47.04
CA ALA A 870 23.59 -3.01 47.74
C ALA A 870 23.74 -2.90 49.28
N ARG A 871 24.97 -3.08 49.79
CA ARG A 871 25.31 -2.99 51.22
C ARG A 871 25.75 -1.58 51.68
N LEU A 872 26.28 -0.74 50.79
CA LEU A 872 26.97 0.51 51.17
C LEU A 872 26.21 1.80 50.80
N ASP A 873 25.52 1.89 49.66
CA ASP A 873 24.98 3.17 49.13
C ASP A 873 23.47 3.18 48.80
N GLY A 874 22.78 2.04 48.98
CA GLY A 874 21.34 1.93 48.74
C GLY A 874 20.94 2.27 47.30
N TRP A 875 21.23 1.39 46.33
CA TRP A 875 20.70 1.34 44.95
C TRP A 875 20.68 2.62 44.07
N ALA A 876 21.14 3.77 44.54
CA ALA A 876 20.84 5.07 43.94
C ALA A 876 21.79 5.54 42.83
N ASN A 877 22.95 4.88 42.66
CA ASN A 877 23.90 5.19 41.59
C ASN A 877 23.94 4.06 40.55
N PRO A 878 23.88 4.38 39.25
CA PRO A 878 23.95 3.36 38.19
C PRO A 878 25.30 2.65 38.21
N ILE A 879 25.30 1.35 37.90
CA ILE A 879 26.54 0.59 37.69
C ILE A 879 26.96 0.78 36.23
N THR A 880 28.21 1.21 36.03
CA THR A 880 28.79 1.45 34.72
C THR A 880 28.82 0.16 33.90
N PRO A 881 28.38 0.19 32.62
CA PRO A 881 28.50 -0.95 31.72
C PRO A 881 29.95 -1.39 31.48
N ILE A 882 30.14 -2.67 31.18
CA ILE A 882 31.47 -3.24 30.95
C ILE A 882 31.81 -3.18 29.46
N THR A 883 33.01 -2.68 29.16
CA THR A 883 33.63 -2.75 27.83
C THR A 883 34.99 -3.42 27.95
N GLY A 884 35.21 -4.48 27.16
CA GLY A 884 36.45 -5.26 27.16
C GLY A 884 36.22 -6.76 27.25
N LYS A 885 37.23 -7.47 27.76
CA LYS A 885 37.20 -8.92 27.95
C LYS A 885 36.59 -9.27 29.31
N ILE A 886 35.57 -10.13 29.31
CA ILE A 886 35.04 -10.78 30.51
C ILE A 886 35.35 -12.27 30.46
N ASP A 887 35.68 -12.82 31.63
CA ASP A 887 36.09 -14.22 31.80
C ASP A 887 35.12 -14.94 32.72
N VAL A 888 34.46 -15.98 32.22
CA VAL A 888 33.53 -16.81 33.00
C VAL A 888 34.09 -18.21 33.09
N ASN A 889 34.43 -18.63 34.30
CA ASN A 889 34.89 -19.98 34.58
C ASN A 889 33.69 -20.92 34.69
N LEU A 890 33.73 -22.02 33.95
CA LEU A 890 32.69 -23.03 33.93
C LEU A 890 33.15 -24.28 34.68
N ALA A 891 32.20 -25.02 35.26
CA ALA A 891 32.49 -26.34 35.81
C ALA A 891 32.91 -27.28 34.67
N GLY A 892 34.18 -27.68 34.64
CA GLY A 892 34.72 -28.48 33.54
C GLY A 892 34.03 -29.85 33.44
N SER A 893 33.29 -30.09 32.37
CA SER A 893 32.79 -31.42 32.02
C SER A 893 32.83 -31.65 30.50
N TRP A 894 32.93 -32.92 30.14
CA TRP A 894 33.13 -33.39 28.77
C TRP A 894 31.79 -33.48 28.02
N ASP A 895 31.72 -32.83 26.87
CA ASP A 895 30.60 -32.81 25.94
C ASP A 895 31.08 -33.21 24.53
N ASP A 896 30.17 -33.67 23.68
CA ASP A 896 30.50 -34.12 22.32
C ASP A 896 30.47 -32.95 21.32
N ASP A 897 29.52 -32.02 21.47
CA ASP A 897 29.36 -30.89 20.56
C ASP A 897 30.28 -29.71 20.94
N GLY A 898 30.45 -29.46 22.23
CA GLY A 898 31.24 -28.36 22.76
C GLY A 898 30.68 -27.01 22.31
N THR A 899 29.38 -26.78 22.45
CA THR A 899 28.75 -25.48 22.16
C THR A 899 28.88 -24.51 23.32
N VAL A 900 28.75 -23.22 23.03
CA VAL A 900 28.64 -22.16 24.04
C VAL A 900 27.31 -21.45 23.86
N VAL A 901 26.64 -21.18 24.98
CA VAL A 901 25.45 -20.32 25.02
C VAL A 901 25.76 -19.02 25.74
N VAL A 902 25.11 -17.95 25.29
CA VAL A 902 25.10 -16.64 25.95
C VAL A 902 23.66 -16.21 26.13
N GLN A 903 23.32 -15.71 27.30
CA GLN A 903 21.97 -15.27 27.65
C GLN A 903 22.01 -13.91 28.36
N GLN A 904 21.01 -13.09 28.06
CA GLN A 904 20.68 -11.89 28.81
C GLN A 904 19.15 -11.84 29.01
N LYS A 905 18.70 -11.74 30.27
CA LYS A 905 17.26 -11.77 30.67
C LYS A 905 16.75 -10.51 31.37
N GLU A 906 17.65 -9.59 31.70
CA GLU A 906 17.37 -8.38 32.45
C GLU A 906 17.13 -7.22 31.47
N PRO A 907 16.53 -6.09 31.89
CA PRO A 907 16.30 -4.97 30.99
C PRO A 907 17.59 -4.16 30.76
N LEU A 908 18.67 -4.82 30.34
CA LEU A 908 20.03 -4.26 30.24
C LEU A 908 20.63 -4.46 28.84
N PRO A 909 21.58 -3.60 28.45
CA PRO A 909 22.29 -3.76 27.19
C PRO A 909 23.26 -4.96 27.25
N ALA A 910 23.26 -5.78 26.21
CA ALA A 910 24.30 -6.77 25.90
C ALA A 910 24.75 -6.66 24.44
N THR A 911 26.05 -6.40 24.23
CA THR A 911 26.71 -6.33 22.93
C THR A 911 27.88 -7.30 22.94
N ILE A 912 27.75 -8.38 22.18
CA ILE A 912 28.76 -9.42 22.06
C ILE A 912 29.58 -9.17 20.79
N LEU A 913 30.87 -8.90 20.96
CA LEU A 913 31.83 -8.70 19.87
C LEU A 913 32.50 -10.01 19.46
N ALA A 914 32.79 -10.89 20.43
CA ALA A 914 33.37 -12.20 20.17
C ALA A 914 33.09 -13.19 21.31
N ILE A 915 33.08 -14.48 20.97
CA ILE A 915 32.99 -15.60 21.91
C ILE A 915 34.26 -16.44 21.79
N ILE A 916 34.97 -16.65 22.90
CA ILE A 916 36.28 -17.32 22.95
C ILE A 916 36.28 -18.37 24.06
N PRO A 917 35.77 -19.60 23.81
CA PRO A 917 35.95 -20.72 24.73
C PRO A 917 37.39 -21.22 24.79
N GLU A 918 37.80 -21.61 25.99
CA GLU A 918 38.98 -22.42 26.23
C GLU A 918 38.61 -23.90 26.14
N VAL A 919 39.05 -24.56 25.06
CA VAL A 919 38.64 -25.92 24.73
C VAL A 919 39.80 -26.90 24.95
N SER A 920 39.54 -27.95 25.73
CA SER A 920 40.35 -29.16 25.77
C SER A 920 39.71 -30.23 24.89
N VAL A 921 40.50 -30.91 24.07
CA VAL A 921 40.03 -31.99 23.20
C VAL A 921 40.54 -33.31 23.75
N GLY A 922 39.62 -34.22 24.08
CA GLY A 922 39.86 -35.55 24.61
C GLY A 922 39.63 -36.60 23.53
N GLY A 923 40.45 -37.65 23.55
CA GLY A 923 40.35 -38.79 22.64
C GLY A 923 39.44 -39.86 23.19
#